data_AF-M7BWH6-F1
#
_entry.id   AF-M7BWH6-F1
#
_cell.length_a   1.000
_cell.length_b   1.000
_cell.length_c   1.000
_cell.angle_alpha   90.00
_cell.angle_beta   90.00
_cell.angle_gamma   90.00
#
_symmetry.space_group_name_H-M   'P 1'
#
loop_
_entity.id
_entity.type
_entity.pdbx_description
1 polymer ?
#
loop_
_entity_poly.entity_id
_entity_poly.type
_entity_poly.pdbx_seq_one_letter_code
_entity_poly.pdbx_strand_id
1 'polypeptide(L)'
;MESVTSKDLSDFCPGGWEPQGPAVSCSGKELLARVTVLHDCLGCKTFEVPPSAAVRHVKALIHSETGFPVTEQQLWHLGRELSDCTKFGDCLNSENHIFLNLQSRGLKGGGRFGQTTPPLVDFLKDILRRYPEGGQILKELIQNAEDAGATEVRFLYDETQYGTESLWSKDMAQYQGPALYVYNNAVFTLEDWHGIQEIARSKKKDDPLKVGRFGIGFNSVYHITDVPSIFSGDQIGMLDPHQTLFGPHESGQCWNLKDDSKEIIEFTDQFAPFIGVFGSTKETFKNGNFPGTFFRFPLRLQPSQLSSNLYNKQKVLELFESFRTDADTVLLFLKSVQDVSLHVREADGIERLVFRVTASENKALKHERPNSIKILGTAISQYCKGVPSNSVTCVTYHVNIVLEDESVKDAQKTSWLVCNSVGGRGICNELDCLADDLKFVPTIGIAMSLSNNGEEKGAVAEFSGRAFCFLPLPPGEESKTGLPVHVSGFFGLTDNRRSIKWRELDQWRDPAALWNDLLVVNVVPKAYATLILEAIKRMETEKNSDFPLSAERIYGLWPEKNKIRVHWKPIIEPLFKELLQNAVIYSASSDWIKVEQVCFSDMDDSLEYTQTVLNYLQSSGNQIAKVPANIASAVHLTVSSSKTVKKVTPAVVRQVLRKSGHTGPADEKLHLLEFVLTDGVYSDLIGLELLSLQNGIFIPFSSSVSDQDVVYITSEDYPRSLFPGLEGRLLSDDLKPQVLTALKEAAKSRGDPYDTCLKGLGESHQADKCRICKTFRPWTKKERDFRLKQLLMEAALSPDPPSVPGASVRSAPAAASGTALRLDSDRGPRHQPSPAPQPVQVTRHRSLSPGQKRQCKPETTVPSQQSPAPPIPASESCPALEQPRVQAPILAPLTPAPREEPWSPVRTGSLTRTMVEPRLPSTLETFAVAQDLIALTEPASSQTAAPPLTGAVPSRGKPTLIRPPSPCMQTRHRSWIRSRS
;
A
#
# COMPACT_ATOMS: atom_id res chain seq x y z
N MET A 1 -25.71 49.62 28.33
CA MET A 1 -26.91 50.01 29.11
C MET A 1 -27.21 48.89 30.10
N GLU A 2 -28.11 49.14 31.04
CA GLU A 2 -28.47 48.28 32.18
C GLU A 2 -27.34 48.08 33.20
N SER A 3 -27.51 48.79 34.31
CA SER A 3 -26.85 48.58 35.60
C SER A 3 -27.67 47.60 36.45
N VAL A 4 -27.06 47.02 37.50
CA VAL A 4 -27.54 47.18 38.89
C VAL A 4 -26.59 46.48 39.89
N THR A 5 -26.38 47.18 41.00
CA THR A 5 -25.67 46.89 42.26
C THR A 5 -25.25 45.46 42.65
N SER A 6 -24.11 45.37 43.34
CA SER A 6 -24.06 44.76 44.67
C SER A 6 -23.23 45.64 45.63
N LYS A 7 -23.37 45.42 46.94
CA LYS A 7 -22.71 46.17 48.03
C LYS A 7 -22.30 45.17 49.14
N ASP A 8 -21.68 45.70 50.20
CA ASP A 8 -21.40 45.02 51.48
C ASP A 8 -20.23 44.00 51.45
N LEU A 9 -19.44 43.76 52.52
CA LEU A 9 -18.94 44.61 53.63
C LEU A 9 -17.99 43.75 54.49
N SER A 10 -16.81 44.27 54.91
CA SER A 10 -15.92 43.65 55.95
C SER A 10 -15.33 42.26 55.61
N ASP A 11 -14.20 41.79 56.18
CA ASP A 11 -13.39 42.30 57.30
C ASP A 11 -11.91 41.82 57.23
N PHE A 12 -11.12 42.14 58.26
CA PHE A 12 -9.77 41.63 58.62
C PHE A 12 -8.49 42.22 57.93
N CYS A 13 -7.77 42.99 58.75
CA CYS A 13 -6.31 43.22 58.76
C CYS A 13 -5.75 42.51 60.05
N PRO A 14 -4.47 42.67 60.52
CA PRO A 14 -3.35 43.50 60.04
C PRO A 14 -1.93 42.85 60.09
N GLY A 15 -0.91 43.60 59.64
CA GLY A 15 0.52 43.41 59.97
C GLY A 15 1.47 43.66 58.79
N GLY A 16 2.63 44.33 58.93
CA GLY A 16 3.11 45.12 60.07
C GLY A 16 4.59 45.53 59.97
N TRP A 17 4.94 46.68 60.57
CA TRP A 17 6.29 47.19 60.90
C TRP A 17 7.14 47.89 59.79
N GLU A 18 8.01 48.79 60.25
CA GLU A 18 8.78 49.79 59.49
C GLU A 18 10.15 49.25 58.97
N PRO A 19 10.89 50.07 58.21
CA PRO A 19 12.12 50.60 58.81
C PRO A 19 12.30 52.13 58.67
N GLN A 20 13.05 52.71 59.60
CA GLN A 20 13.32 54.15 59.70
C GLN A 20 14.47 54.61 58.78
N GLY A 21 14.38 55.85 58.30
CA GLY A 21 15.48 56.58 57.64
C GLY A 21 15.69 57.96 58.29
N PRO A 22 16.93 58.49 58.34
CA PRO A 22 17.25 59.70 59.09
C PRO A 22 16.76 60.99 58.41
N ALA A 23 16.55 62.04 59.21
CA ALA A 23 16.00 63.31 58.76
C ALA A 23 16.98 64.13 57.90
N VAL A 24 16.44 64.82 56.89
CA VAL A 24 17.11 65.88 56.12
C VAL A 24 16.41 67.21 56.40
N SER A 25 17.17 68.29 56.54
CA SER A 25 16.70 69.62 56.95
C SER A 25 15.79 70.28 55.91
N CYS A 26 14.73 70.95 56.37
CA CYS A 26 13.77 71.63 55.50
C CYS A 26 14.34 72.91 54.84
N SER A 27 14.08 73.07 53.53
CA SER A 27 14.16 74.35 52.83
C SER A 27 13.06 74.46 51.78
N GLY A 28 12.09 75.36 51.98
CA GLY A 28 11.05 75.71 51.00
C GLY A 28 10.04 74.61 50.67
N LYS A 29 8.82 74.70 51.20
CA LYS A 29 7.68 74.01 50.58
C LYS A 29 7.28 74.77 49.31
N GLU A 30 7.72 74.28 48.14
CA GLU A 30 7.09 74.70 46.88
C GLU A 30 5.61 74.32 46.91
N LEU A 31 4.74 75.25 46.51
CA LEU A 31 3.33 74.97 46.28
C LEU A 31 3.19 74.17 44.99
N LEU A 32 3.13 72.84 45.11
CA LEU A 32 2.93 71.94 43.98
C LEU A 32 1.59 72.24 43.29
N ALA A 33 1.64 72.25 41.96
CA ALA A 33 0.47 72.32 41.10
C ALA A 33 -0.15 70.93 40.95
N ARG A 34 -1.48 70.85 41.10
CA ARG A 34 -2.24 69.62 40.91
C ARG A 34 -2.72 69.56 39.46
N VAL A 35 -2.22 68.58 38.71
CA VAL A 35 -2.54 68.36 37.29
C VAL A 35 -3.39 67.10 37.20
N THR A 36 -4.72 67.26 37.10
CA THR A 36 -5.63 66.14 36.89
C THR A 36 -5.79 65.86 35.41
N VAL A 37 -5.50 64.63 35.00
CA VAL A 37 -5.60 64.15 33.63
C VAL A 37 -6.80 63.22 33.50
N LEU A 38 -7.62 63.47 32.49
CA LEU A 38 -8.84 62.75 32.16
C LEU A 38 -8.65 62.00 30.83
N HIS A 39 -8.96 60.71 30.77
CA HIS A 39 -8.94 59.91 29.54
C HIS A 39 -9.94 58.76 29.60
N ASP A 40 -10.64 58.47 28.50
CA ASP A 40 -11.74 57.51 28.45
C ASP A 40 -11.36 56.07 28.90
N CYS A 41 -10.08 55.70 28.81
CA CYS A 41 -9.57 54.40 29.30
C CYS A 41 -8.59 54.46 30.48
N LEU A 42 -8.17 55.64 30.95
CA LEU A 42 -7.33 55.79 32.16
C LEU A 42 -8.11 56.36 33.36
N GLY A 43 -9.35 56.80 33.13
CA GLY A 43 -10.17 57.46 34.14
C GLY A 43 -9.66 58.86 34.47
N CYS A 44 -9.65 59.18 35.76
CA CYS A 44 -9.23 60.47 36.31
C CYS A 44 -8.03 60.25 37.24
N LYS A 45 -6.85 60.77 36.86
CA LYS A 45 -5.61 60.62 37.65
C LYS A 45 -4.96 61.98 37.88
N THR A 46 -4.47 62.23 39.10
CA THR A 46 -3.89 63.52 39.49
C THR A 46 -2.42 63.39 39.80
N PHE A 47 -1.61 64.22 39.15
CA PHE A 47 -0.18 64.37 39.38
C PHE A 47 0.08 65.64 40.18
N GLU A 48 1.02 65.60 41.12
CA GLU A 48 1.50 66.79 41.83
C GLU A 48 2.90 67.14 41.31
N VAL A 49 3.04 68.32 40.70
CA VAL A 49 4.28 68.75 40.02
C VAL A 49 4.61 70.20 40.38
N PRO A 50 5.90 70.61 40.40
CA PRO A 50 6.24 72.02 40.58
C PRO A 50 5.59 72.90 39.51
N PRO A 51 5.12 74.13 39.80
CA PRO A 51 4.54 75.03 38.79
C PRO A 51 5.49 75.36 37.63
N SER A 52 6.80 75.22 37.85
CA SER A 52 7.87 75.34 36.84
C SER A 52 7.93 74.18 35.84
N ALA A 53 7.25 73.06 36.11
CA ALA A 53 7.24 71.88 35.25
C ALA A 53 6.50 72.14 33.93
N ALA A 54 7.06 71.60 32.85
CA ALA A 54 6.47 71.65 31.52
C ALA A 54 5.61 70.42 31.21
N VAL A 55 4.69 70.55 30.26
CA VAL A 55 3.76 69.50 29.80
C VAL A 55 4.44 68.16 29.54
N ARG A 56 5.63 68.16 28.92
CA ARG A 56 6.43 66.94 28.68
C ARG A 56 6.76 66.14 29.95
N HIS A 57 6.86 66.78 31.11
CA HIS A 57 7.16 66.08 32.38
C HIS A 57 5.95 65.28 32.86
N VAL A 58 4.72 65.84 32.76
CA VAL A 58 3.49 65.09 33.03
C VAL A 58 3.28 63.98 31.99
N LYS A 59 3.63 64.22 30.71
CA LYS A 59 3.58 63.14 29.71
C LYS A 59 4.54 61.98 30.03
N ALA A 60 5.75 62.29 30.50
CA ALA A 60 6.72 61.30 30.95
C ALA A 60 6.24 60.52 32.18
N LEU A 61 5.57 61.19 33.14
CA LEU A 61 4.94 60.54 34.29
C LEU A 61 3.82 59.57 33.84
N ILE A 62 2.89 60.02 32.98
CA ILE A 62 1.85 59.16 32.40
C ILE A 62 2.47 57.93 31.73
N HIS A 63 3.51 58.10 30.91
CA HIS A 63 4.21 56.98 30.27
C HIS A 63 4.83 56.03 31.29
N SER A 64 5.50 56.54 32.33
CA SER A 64 6.15 55.71 33.36
C SER A 64 5.18 54.87 34.19
N GLU A 65 3.93 55.31 34.34
CA GLU A 65 2.90 54.60 35.12
C GLU A 65 1.95 53.74 34.29
N THR A 66 1.85 53.98 32.98
CA THR A 66 0.82 53.35 32.11
C THR A 66 1.38 52.66 30.87
N GLY A 67 2.66 52.88 30.55
CA GLY A 67 3.27 52.44 29.29
C GLY A 67 2.83 53.24 28.05
N PHE A 68 1.91 54.21 28.17
CA PHE A 68 1.35 54.91 27.01
C PHE A 68 2.38 55.89 26.39
N PRO A 69 2.82 55.74 25.11
CA PRO A 69 3.98 56.45 24.58
C PRO A 69 3.86 57.97 24.59
N VAL A 70 4.89 58.67 25.08
CA VAL A 70 4.97 60.14 25.16
C VAL A 70 4.70 60.83 23.82
N THR A 71 5.11 60.21 22.71
CA THR A 71 4.93 60.66 21.32
C THR A 71 3.47 60.62 20.83
N GLU A 72 2.62 59.85 21.49
CA GLU A 72 1.20 59.67 21.16
C GLU A 72 0.28 60.47 22.09
N GLN A 73 0.79 60.96 23.23
CA GLN A 73 0.02 61.76 24.18
C GLN A 73 -0.17 63.21 23.71
N GLN A 74 -1.44 63.65 23.60
CA GLN A 74 -1.82 65.05 23.40
C GLN A 74 -2.61 65.53 24.63
N LEU A 75 -2.10 66.51 25.37
CA LEU A 75 -2.77 67.04 26.56
C LEU A 75 -3.47 68.36 26.22
N TRP A 76 -4.78 68.41 26.44
CA TRP A 76 -5.65 69.52 26.05
C TRP A 76 -6.20 70.25 27.28
N HIS A 77 -6.16 71.59 27.26
CA HIS A 77 -6.83 72.44 28.25
C HIS A 77 -7.79 73.40 27.52
N LEU A 78 -9.04 73.50 28.01
CA LEU A 78 -10.07 74.41 27.48
C LEU A 78 -10.21 74.39 25.93
N GLY A 79 -10.10 73.20 25.32
CA GLY A 79 -10.22 73.02 23.87
C GLY A 79 -8.98 73.38 23.04
N ARG A 80 -7.80 73.52 23.66
CA ARG A 80 -6.50 73.68 22.96
C ARG A 80 -5.46 72.65 23.41
N GLU A 81 -4.73 72.09 22.47
CA GLU A 81 -3.54 71.25 22.77
C GLU A 81 -2.43 72.12 23.39
N LEU A 82 -1.86 71.67 24.50
CA LEU A 82 -0.73 72.32 25.14
C LEU A 82 0.59 71.82 24.55
N SER A 83 1.52 72.75 24.30
CA SER A 83 2.85 72.40 23.79
C SER A 83 3.72 71.74 24.86
N ASP A 84 4.62 70.85 24.46
CA ASP A 84 5.53 70.13 25.37
C ASP A 84 6.45 71.04 26.22
N CYS A 85 6.60 72.30 25.82
CA CYS A 85 7.37 73.33 26.53
C CYS A 85 6.53 74.31 27.36
N THR A 86 5.19 74.27 27.25
CA THR A 86 4.28 75.08 28.09
C THR A 86 4.45 74.66 29.55
N LYS A 87 4.63 75.62 30.47
CA LYS A 87 4.69 75.34 31.91
C LYS A 87 3.29 75.37 32.50
N PHE A 88 3.05 74.55 33.52
CA PHE A 88 1.75 74.56 34.19
C PHE A 88 1.48 75.87 34.94
N GLY A 89 2.51 76.53 35.47
CA GLY A 89 2.44 77.89 36.03
C GLY A 89 1.74 78.91 35.14
N ASP A 90 1.85 78.77 33.81
CA ASP A 90 1.26 79.68 32.84
C ASP A 90 -0.24 79.37 32.54
N CYS A 91 -0.81 78.34 33.16
CA CYS A 91 -2.12 77.77 32.84
C CYS A 91 -3.00 77.40 34.06
N LEU A 92 -2.54 77.65 35.28
CA LEU A 92 -3.24 77.29 36.52
C LEU A 92 -4.30 78.32 36.93
N ASN A 93 -5.38 77.84 37.54
CA ASN A 93 -6.39 78.67 38.20
C ASN A 93 -5.94 79.05 39.63
N SER A 94 -6.70 79.94 40.28
CA SER A 94 -6.47 80.48 41.64
C SER A 94 -6.21 79.45 42.74
N GLU A 95 -6.59 78.17 42.52
CA GLU A 95 -6.49 77.06 43.46
C GLU A 95 -5.27 76.15 43.20
N ASN A 96 -4.35 76.54 42.31
CA ASN A 96 -3.21 75.73 41.86
C ASN A 96 -3.61 74.33 41.32
N HIS A 97 -4.79 74.23 40.72
CA HIS A 97 -5.32 73.01 40.10
C HIS A 97 -5.67 73.28 38.63
N ILE A 98 -5.26 72.37 37.73
CA ILE A 98 -5.63 72.34 36.31
C ILE A 98 -6.18 70.96 35.93
N PHE A 99 -7.20 70.93 35.07
CA PHE A 99 -7.76 69.72 34.49
C PHE A 99 -7.41 69.64 33.00
N LEU A 100 -6.83 68.52 32.59
CA LEU A 100 -6.39 68.25 31.22
C LEU A 100 -7.14 67.05 30.66
N ASN A 101 -7.68 67.17 29.45
CA ASN A 101 -8.09 66.00 28.69
C ASN A 101 -6.86 65.46 27.96
N LEU A 102 -6.44 64.25 28.29
CA LEU A 102 -5.55 63.51 27.41
C LEU A 102 -6.37 63.08 26.20
N GLN A 103 -5.72 63.07 25.05
CA GLN A 103 -6.18 62.39 23.83
C GLN A 103 -4.98 61.65 23.27
N SER A 104 -5.22 60.46 22.71
CA SER A 104 -4.22 59.83 21.86
C SER A 104 -4.13 60.56 20.52
N ARG A 105 -2.94 60.57 19.92
CA ARG A 105 -2.80 60.62 18.47
C ARG A 105 -3.37 59.33 17.89
N GLY A 106 -4.69 59.23 17.83
CA GLY A 106 -5.36 58.23 17.00
C GLY A 106 -4.86 58.31 15.56
N LEU A 107 -5.01 57.22 14.80
CA LEU A 107 -4.48 57.07 13.45
C LEU A 107 -4.80 58.28 12.57
N LYS A 108 -3.82 59.17 12.41
CA LYS A 108 -3.92 60.31 11.48
C LYS A 108 -4.04 59.73 10.07
N GLY A 109 -5.17 60.01 9.41
CA GLY A 109 -5.44 59.53 8.05
C GLY A 109 -4.27 59.84 7.12
N GLY A 110 -3.70 58.79 6.53
CA GLY A 110 -2.44 58.86 5.77
C GLY A 110 -1.29 58.02 6.35
N GLY A 111 -1.38 57.56 7.60
CA GLY A 111 -0.46 56.55 8.15
C GLY A 111 -0.62 55.16 7.50
N ARG A 112 0.45 54.36 7.46
CA ARG A 112 0.37 52.94 7.07
C ARG A 112 -0.42 52.16 8.14
N PHE A 113 -1.55 51.58 7.75
CA PHE A 113 -2.38 50.72 8.59
C PHE A 113 -2.48 49.32 7.96
N GLY A 114 -2.08 48.29 8.70
CA GLY A 114 -2.04 46.91 8.23
C GLY A 114 -1.27 46.02 9.22
N GLN A 115 -1.31 44.71 9.00
CA GLN A 115 -0.50 43.76 9.76
C GLN A 115 0.98 43.86 9.32
N THR A 116 1.91 43.92 10.28
CA THR A 116 3.35 43.79 9.99
C THR A 116 3.64 42.37 9.53
N THR A 117 4.34 42.21 8.40
CA THR A 117 4.84 40.90 7.97
C THR A 117 5.76 40.31 9.04
N PRO A 118 5.53 39.08 9.54
CA PRO A 118 6.42 38.47 10.52
C PRO A 118 7.82 38.25 9.92
N PRO A 119 8.89 38.32 10.72
CA PRO A 119 10.24 37.97 10.30
C PRO A 119 10.32 36.59 9.62
N LEU A 120 11.21 36.45 8.64
CA LEU A 120 11.45 35.18 7.92
C LEU A 120 11.76 34.02 8.88
N VAL A 121 12.52 34.34 9.93
CA VAL A 121 12.88 33.46 11.05
C VAL A 121 11.65 32.87 11.76
N ASP A 122 10.57 33.64 11.93
CA ASP A 122 9.34 33.17 12.59
C ASP A 122 8.51 32.26 11.67
N PHE A 123 8.45 32.57 10.37
CA PHE A 123 7.84 31.68 9.38
C PHE A 123 8.55 30.32 9.30
N LEU A 124 9.89 30.32 9.34
CA LEU A 124 10.69 29.09 9.36
C LEU A 124 10.52 28.30 10.66
N LYS A 125 10.47 28.95 11.83
CA LYS A 125 10.09 28.31 13.11
C LYS A 125 8.74 27.60 13.02
N ASP A 126 7.75 28.19 12.37
CA ASP A 126 6.44 27.58 12.15
C ASP A 126 6.43 26.43 11.12
N ILE A 127 7.48 26.27 10.33
CA ILE A 127 7.72 25.04 9.57
C ILE A 127 8.39 24.00 10.47
N LEU A 128 9.50 24.33 11.15
CA LEU A 128 10.23 23.42 12.03
C LEU A 128 9.34 22.84 13.16
N ARG A 129 8.38 23.62 13.67
CA ARG A 129 7.38 23.19 14.66
C ARG A 129 6.35 22.19 14.11
N ARG A 130 6.06 22.22 12.81
CA ARG A 130 5.16 21.26 12.13
C ARG A 130 5.89 20.04 11.57
N TYR A 131 7.17 20.19 11.25
CA TYR A 131 8.05 19.16 10.70
C TYR A 131 9.09 18.76 11.76
N PRO A 132 8.74 17.98 12.80
CA PRO A 132 9.67 17.62 13.88
C PRO A 132 10.88 16.82 13.36
N GLU A 133 11.98 16.88 14.11
CA GLU A 133 13.27 16.26 13.78
C GLU A 133 13.21 14.73 13.58
N GLY A 134 14.23 14.19 12.89
CA GLY A 134 14.40 12.77 12.60
C GLY A 134 14.62 12.48 11.11
N GLY A 135 14.63 11.20 10.72
CA GLY A 135 14.99 10.72 9.37
C GLY A 135 14.19 11.30 8.19
N GLN A 136 13.10 12.04 8.44
CA GLN A 136 12.39 12.78 7.40
C GLN A 136 13.29 13.81 6.69
N ILE A 137 14.26 14.42 7.39
CA ILE A 137 15.18 15.40 6.78
C ILE A 137 15.96 14.75 5.63
N LEU A 138 16.48 13.53 5.83
CA LEU A 138 17.20 12.79 4.80
C LEU A 138 16.27 12.36 3.66
N LYS A 139 15.02 11.99 3.97
CA LYS A 139 13.99 11.66 2.98
C LYS A 139 13.61 12.84 2.07
N GLU A 140 13.42 14.05 2.61
CA GLU A 140 13.17 15.26 1.80
C GLU A 140 14.35 15.59 0.88
N LEU A 141 15.59 15.35 1.33
CA LEU A 141 16.80 15.55 0.52
C LEU A 141 16.94 14.51 -0.60
N ILE A 142 16.58 13.24 -0.36
CA ILE A 142 16.48 12.20 -1.39
C ILE A 142 15.36 12.53 -2.41
N GLN A 143 14.23 13.07 -1.96
CA GLN A 143 13.17 13.53 -2.87
C GLN A 143 13.62 14.71 -3.75
N ASN A 144 14.44 15.62 -3.22
CA ASN A 144 15.04 16.69 -4.03
C ASN A 144 16.04 16.16 -5.09
N ALA A 145 16.76 15.07 -4.79
CA ALA A 145 17.65 14.41 -5.74
C ALA A 145 16.88 13.62 -6.82
N GLU A 146 15.83 12.89 -6.44
CA GLU A 146 14.89 12.23 -7.36
C GLU A 146 14.21 13.25 -8.29
N ASP A 147 13.77 14.40 -7.75
CA ASP A 147 13.24 15.53 -8.52
C ASP A 147 14.23 16.07 -9.58
N ALA A 148 15.52 16.04 -9.28
CA ALA A 148 16.59 16.51 -10.15
C ALA A 148 17.05 15.45 -11.17
N GLY A 149 16.54 14.22 -11.08
CA GLY A 149 16.98 13.11 -11.94
C GLY A 149 18.34 12.52 -11.57
N ALA A 150 18.77 12.69 -10.32
CA ALA A 150 19.99 12.04 -9.80
C ALA A 150 19.81 10.52 -9.76
N THR A 151 20.92 9.78 -9.83
CA THR A 151 20.95 8.31 -9.67
C THR A 151 21.59 7.89 -8.35
N GLU A 152 22.38 8.75 -7.72
CA GLU A 152 23.00 8.50 -6.40
C GLU A 152 22.82 9.69 -5.46
N VAL A 153 22.74 9.40 -4.15
CA VAL A 153 22.80 10.38 -3.07
C VAL A 153 23.80 9.92 -2.02
N ARG A 154 24.72 10.80 -1.59
CA ARG A 154 25.71 10.48 -0.55
C ARG A 154 25.61 11.46 0.59
N PHE A 155 25.32 10.95 1.78
CA PHE A 155 25.38 11.70 3.03
C PHE A 155 26.76 11.47 3.66
N LEU A 156 27.39 12.53 4.13
CA LEU A 156 28.70 12.50 4.78
C LEU A 156 28.65 13.39 6.02
N TYR A 157 28.84 12.80 7.21
CA TYR A 157 29.18 13.59 8.38
C TYR A 157 30.69 13.87 8.35
N ASP A 158 31.08 15.13 8.43
CA ASP A 158 32.48 15.57 8.41
C ASP A 158 32.83 16.33 9.69
N GLU A 159 33.85 15.86 10.39
CA GLU A 159 34.40 16.47 11.61
C GLU A 159 35.44 17.56 11.33
N THR A 160 35.81 17.80 10.06
CA THR A 160 36.85 18.76 9.68
C THR A 160 36.52 20.18 10.17
N GLN A 161 37.39 20.72 11.01
CA GLN A 161 37.41 22.12 11.39
C GLN A 161 38.27 22.91 10.40
N TYR A 162 37.66 23.85 9.69
CA TYR A 162 38.33 24.73 8.72
C TYR A 162 38.84 26.01 9.40
N GLY A 163 39.74 26.71 8.70
CA GLY A 163 40.31 27.99 9.17
C GLY A 163 39.28 29.12 9.24
N THR A 164 39.67 30.21 9.89
CA THR A 164 38.79 31.36 10.19
C THR A 164 39.50 32.70 10.02
N GLU A 165 40.58 32.77 9.23
CA GLU A 165 41.37 33.98 9.03
C GLU A 165 40.91 34.75 7.78
N SER A 166 40.55 34.03 6.72
CA SER A 166 40.15 34.54 5.41
C SER A 166 38.67 34.23 5.11
N LEU A 167 37.78 34.87 5.87
CA LEU A 167 36.32 34.75 5.76
C LEU A 167 35.68 36.05 5.28
N TRP A 168 34.48 35.96 4.69
CA TRP A 168 33.64 37.10 4.30
C TRP A 168 33.39 38.07 5.47
N SER A 169 33.14 37.53 6.67
CA SER A 169 33.05 38.29 7.91
C SER A 169 33.49 37.44 9.10
N LYS A 170 33.75 38.07 10.25
CA LYS A 170 34.12 37.35 11.49
C LYS A 170 32.98 36.46 12.00
N ASP A 171 31.73 36.85 11.74
CA ASP A 171 30.55 36.13 12.21
C ASP A 171 30.34 34.80 11.45
N MET A 172 31.02 34.61 10.31
CA MET A 172 31.06 33.34 9.59
C MET A 172 31.87 32.24 10.30
N ALA A 173 32.75 32.59 11.25
CA ALA A 173 33.68 31.65 11.87
C ALA A 173 32.98 30.47 12.58
N GLN A 174 31.78 30.67 13.10
CA GLN A 174 30.98 29.61 13.74
C GLN A 174 30.49 28.52 12.77
N TYR A 175 30.48 28.78 11.46
CA TYR A 175 30.02 27.86 10.41
C TYR A 175 31.17 27.10 9.72
N GLN A 176 32.42 27.32 10.16
CA GLN A 176 33.62 26.67 9.63
C GLN A 176 33.92 25.31 10.28
N GLY A 177 33.14 24.89 11.28
CA GLY A 177 33.31 23.62 11.99
C GLY A 177 32.68 22.40 11.29
N PRO A 178 32.43 21.31 12.04
CA PRO A 178 31.81 20.10 11.55
C PRO A 178 30.47 20.31 10.84
N ALA A 179 30.17 19.49 9.84
CA ALA A 179 28.98 19.63 9.00
C ALA A 179 28.38 18.29 8.58
N LEU A 180 27.07 18.29 8.31
CA LEU A 180 26.46 17.27 7.46
C LEU A 180 26.52 17.73 6.00
N TYR A 181 27.24 17.00 5.18
CA TYR A 181 27.31 17.17 3.73
C TYR A 181 26.35 16.20 3.03
N VAL A 182 25.75 16.65 1.91
CA VAL A 182 24.81 15.84 1.12
C VAL A 182 25.06 16.06 -0.37
N TYR A 183 25.60 15.06 -1.06
CA TYR A 183 25.85 15.07 -2.50
C TYR A 183 24.75 14.34 -3.28
N ASN A 184 24.50 14.79 -4.50
CA ASN A 184 23.85 14.01 -5.55
C ASN A 184 24.46 14.35 -6.92
N ASN A 185 24.36 13.44 -7.87
CA ASN A 185 25.01 13.57 -9.18
C ASN A 185 24.22 14.35 -10.25
N ALA A 186 23.11 15.01 -9.88
CA ALA A 186 22.45 15.99 -10.75
C ALA A 186 23.02 17.40 -10.55
N VAL A 187 22.77 18.31 -11.50
CA VAL A 187 23.20 19.72 -11.45
C VAL A 187 21.95 20.59 -11.46
N PHE A 188 21.86 21.56 -10.55
CA PHE A 188 20.78 22.55 -10.50
C PHE A 188 20.60 23.28 -11.83
N THR A 189 19.35 23.46 -12.26
CA THR A 189 19.02 24.42 -13.32
C THR A 189 18.88 25.83 -12.75
N LEU A 190 18.69 26.84 -13.61
CA LEU A 190 18.36 28.21 -13.18
C LEU A 190 17.04 28.26 -12.38
N GLU A 191 16.08 27.40 -12.73
CA GLU A 191 14.81 27.24 -12.03
C GLU A 191 14.99 26.63 -10.63
N ASP A 192 15.95 25.71 -10.43
CA ASP A 192 16.28 25.18 -9.10
C ASP A 192 16.99 26.24 -8.23
N TRP A 193 17.93 27.02 -8.80
CA TRP A 193 18.58 28.13 -8.10
C TRP A 193 17.60 29.24 -7.69
N HIS A 194 16.62 29.58 -8.52
CA HIS A 194 15.52 30.46 -8.11
C HIS A 194 14.55 29.78 -7.13
N GLY A 195 14.32 28.47 -7.27
CA GLY A 195 13.39 27.70 -6.46
C GLY A 195 13.86 27.49 -5.02
N ILE A 196 15.17 27.30 -4.79
CA ILE A 196 15.74 27.09 -3.44
C ILE A 196 15.70 28.36 -2.58
N GLN A 197 15.61 29.54 -3.22
CA GLN A 197 15.47 30.84 -2.57
C GLN A 197 14.01 31.15 -2.16
N GLU A 198 13.01 30.53 -2.80
CA GLU A 198 11.58 30.81 -2.56
C GLU A 198 10.99 29.96 -1.41
N ILE A 199 11.46 30.26 -0.19
CA ILE A 199 11.16 29.57 1.09
C ILE A 199 9.68 29.22 1.35
N ALA A 200 8.74 29.98 0.78
CA ALA A 200 7.28 29.79 0.94
C ALA A 200 6.51 29.58 -0.38
N ARG A 201 7.16 29.63 -1.56
CA ARG A 201 6.52 29.60 -2.88
C ARG A 201 7.25 28.67 -3.84
N SER A 202 6.96 27.38 -3.76
CA SER A 202 7.56 26.44 -4.70
C SER A 202 6.98 26.58 -6.10
N LYS A 203 7.82 26.95 -7.08
CA LYS A 203 7.51 26.84 -8.51
C LYS A 203 7.30 25.38 -8.95
N LYS A 204 7.87 24.40 -8.22
CA LYS A 204 7.56 22.97 -8.39
C LYS A 204 6.09 22.66 -8.12
N LYS A 205 5.31 23.56 -7.48
CA LYS A 205 3.86 23.37 -7.31
C LYS A 205 3.16 23.18 -8.66
N ASP A 206 3.57 23.83 -9.74
CA ASP A 206 2.88 23.69 -11.02
C ASP A 206 3.46 22.59 -11.93
N ASP A 207 4.50 21.89 -11.49
CA ASP A 207 5.07 20.72 -12.20
C ASP A 207 4.50 19.39 -11.66
N PRO A 208 3.69 18.65 -12.44
CA PRO A 208 3.13 17.36 -12.05
C PRO A 208 4.14 16.20 -12.02
N LEU A 209 5.37 16.38 -12.52
CA LEU A 209 6.43 15.37 -12.53
C LEU A 209 7.28 15.36 -11.25
N LYS A 210 7.26 16.46 -10.48
CA LYS A 210 8.05 16.61 -9.25
C LYS A 210 7.32 16.02 -8.04
N VAL A 211 8.07 15.37 -7.16
CA VAL A 211 7.67 14.92 -5.83
C VAL A 211 7.71 16.08 -4.82
N GLY A 212 8.76 16.91 -4.85
CA GLY A 212 9.07 17.94 -3.85
C GLY A 212 8.24 19.23 -3.92
N ARG A 213 6.92 19.13 -4.17
CA ARG A 213 6.09 20.25 -4.68
C ARG A 213 5.77 21.41 -3.75
N PHE A 214 5.96 21.28 -2.44
CA PHE A 214 5.64 22.37 -1.49
C PHE A 214 6.82 23.31 -1.20
N GLY A 215 8.06 22.97 -1.60
CA GLY A 215 9.29 23.75 -1.30
C GLY A 215 9.76 23.67 0.16
N ILE A 216 8.81 23.69 1.10
CA ILE A 216 9.04 23.59 2.57
C ILE A 216 9.82 22.36 3.03
N GLY A 217 9.99 21.34 2.18
CA GLY A 217 10.76 20.14 2.49
C GLY A 217 12.24 20.43 2.77
N PHE A 218 12.85 21.31 1.97
CA PHE A 218 14.24 21.73 2.17
C PHE A 218 14.40 22.50 3.50
N ASN A 219 13.41 23.29 3.91
CA ASN A 219 13.45 24.05 5.16
C ASN A 219 13.59 23.14 6.42
N SER A 220 13.40 21.82 6.30
CA SER A 220 13.70 20.88 7.40
C SER A 220 15.19 20.83 7.77
N VAL A 221 16.11 21.25 6.90
CA VAL A 221 17.55 21.33 7.22
C VAL A 221 17.86 22.40 8.28
N TYR A 222 16.95 23.36 8.51
CA TYR A 222 17.11 24.36 9.57
C TYR A 222 17.00 23.77 10.99
N HIS A 223 16.66 22.48 11.15
CA HIS A 223 16.91 21.76 12.40
C HIS A 223 18.41 21.61 12.68
N ILE A 224 19.22 21.38 11.65
CA ILE A 224 20.64 21.01 11.75
C ILE A 224 21.55 22.26 11.75
N THR A 225 21.22 23.24 10.91
CA THR A 225 22.05 24.41 10.62
C THR A 225 21.23 25.71 10.56
N ASP A 226 21.88 26.86 10.69
CA ASP A 226 21.27 28.17 10.38
C ASP A 226 21.67 28.67 8.98
N VAL A 227 22.81 28.20 8.44
CA VAL A 227 23.41 28.67 7.18
C VAL A 227 23.65 27.49 6.23
N PRO A 228 22.60 26.95 5.58
CA PRO A 228 22.76 25.90 4.59
C PRO A 228 23.45 26.46 3.35
N SER A 229 24.52 25.79 2.93
CA SER A 229 25.29 26.13 1.73
C SER A 229 25.02 25.11 0.61
N ILE A 230 25.06 25.57 -0.64
CA ILE A 230 24.83 24.79 -1.86
C ILE A 230 25.98 25.05 -2.82
N PHE A 231 26.55 24.01 -3.43
CA PHE A 231 27.48 24.11 -4.56
C PHE A 231 26.98 23.22 -5.69
N SER A 232 26.69 23.81 -6.86
CA SER A 232 26.26 23.09 -8.06
C SER A 232 26.68 23.85 -9.32
N GLY A 233 27.22 23.13 -10.31
CA GLY A 233 27.66 23.75 -11.56
C GLY A 233 28.71 24.82 -11.29
N ASP A 234 28.48 26.05 -11.75
CA ASP A 234 29.41 27.17 -11.57
C ASP A 234 29.06 28.14 -10.44
N GLN A 235 28.15 27.76 -9.52
CA GLN A 235 27.68 28.64 -8.45
C GLN A 235 27.76 28.00 -7.05
N ILE A 236 28.20 28.80 -6.08
CA ILE A 236 28.10 28.52 -4.63
C ILE A 236 27.14 29.52 -4.01
N GLY A 237 26.10 29.04 -3.33
CA GLY A 237 25.15 29.86 -2.60
C GLY A 237 25.13 29.53 -1.10
N MET A 238 24.90 30.54 -0.27
CA MET A 238 24.68 30.40 1.18
C MET A 238 23.39 31.14 1.54
N LEU A 239 22.51 30.52 2.33
CA LEU A 239 21.28 31.17 2.81
C LEU A 239 21.48 31.65 4.25
N ASP A 240 21.05 32.88 4.56
CA ASP A 240 21.00 33.42 5.92
C ASP A 240 19.58 33.93 6.22
N PRO A 241 18.71 33.12 6.85
CA PRO A 241 17.37 33.58 7.18
C PRO A 241 17.31 34.66 8.27
N HIS A 242 18.41 34.91 8.99
CA HIS A 242 18.50 35.96 10.01
C HIS A 242 18.77 37.35 9.41
N GLN A 243 19.25 37.43 8.16
CA GLN A 243 19.60 38.69 7.47
C GLN A 243 20.65 39.51 8.23
N THR A 244 21.76 38.85 8.58
CA THR A 244 22.84 39.36 9.45
C THR A 244 24.24 39.24 8.86
N LEU A 245 24.51 38.22 8.04
CA LEU A 245 25.87 37.87 7.59
C LEU A 245 26.29 38.61 6.31
N PHE A 246 25.35 38.82 5.39
CA PHE A 246 25.62 39.36 4.05
C PHE A 246 25.18 40.83 3.87
N GLY A 247 24.22 41.30 4.67
CA GLY A 247 23.77 42.69 4.67
C GLY A 247 22.39 42.87 5.28
N PRO A 248 21.97 44.11 5.59
CA PRO A 248 20.62 44.39 6.08
C PRO A 248 19.58 44.02 5.01
N HIS A 249 18.70 43.07 5.37
CA HIS A 249 17.68 42.45 4.50
C HIS A 249 18.16 41.43 3.46
N GLU A 250 19.46 41.17 3.34
CA GLU A 250 19.98 40.11 2.45
C GLU A 250 19.85 38.74 3.13
N SER A 251 19.00 37.86 2.60
CA SER A 251 18.74 36.54 3.18
C SER A 251 19.67 35.42 2.67
N GLY A 252 20.85 35.79 2.17
CA GLY A 252 21.82 34.90 1.55
C GLY A 252 22.72 35.63 0.57
N GLN A 253 23.75 34.93 0.08
CA GLN A 253 24.70 35.41 -0.93
C GLN A 253 25.02 34.27 -1.92
N CYS A 254 25.39 34.62 -3.14
CA CYS A 254 25.86 33.68 -4.17
C CYS A 254 27.14 34.19 -4.82
N TRP A 255 27.98 33.26 -5.28
CA TRP A 255 29.22 33.53 -6.00
C TRP A 255 29.31 32.62 -7.24
N ASN A 256 29.59 33.20 -8.41
CA ASN A 256 29.97 32.45 -9.59
C ASN A 256 31.48 32.16 -9.56
N LEU A 257 31.86 30.89 -9.75
CA LEU A 257 33.25 30.44 -9.70
C LEU A 257 34.18 31.13 -10.73
N LYS A 258 33.64 31.72 -11.79
CA LYS A 258 34.39 32.41 -12.84
C LYS A 258 34.42 33.92 -12.59
N ASP A 259 33.26 34.53 -12.45
CA ASP A 259 33.13 35.99 -12.36
C ASP A 259 33.65 36.52 -11.03
N ASP A 260 33.32 35.84 -9.93
CA ASP A 260 33.72 36.19 -8.55
C ASP A 260 35.01 35.47 -8.10
N SER A 261 35.73 34.86 -9.05
CA SER A 261 36.95 34.07 -8.82
C SER A 261 38.03 34.76 -7.99
N LYS A 262 38.10 36.10 -8.00
CA LYS A 262 39.02 36.88 -7.17
C LYS A 262 38.63 36.87 -5.70
N GLU A 263 37.34 37.07 -5.40
CA GLU A 263 36.80 37.07 -4.05
C GLU A 263 36.86 35.66 -3.43
N ILE A 264 36.65 34.63 -4.25
CA ILE A 264 36.84 33.23 -3.87
C ILE A 264 38.30 32.90 -3.51
N ILE A 265 39.28 33.57 -4.13
CA ILE A 265 40.69 33.44 -3.77
C ILE A 265 41.03 34.25 -2.50
N GLU A 266 40.44 35.43 -2.34
CA GLU A 266 40.65 36.28 -1.15
C GLU A 266 40.11 35.60 0.11
N PHE A 267 38.89 35.06 0.07
CA PHE A 267 38.28 34.32 1.18
C PHE A 267 38.61 32.82 1.13
N THR A 268 39.91 32.49 1.07
CA THR A 268 40.39 31.09 0.94
C THR A 268 39.81 30.13 1.99
N ASP A 269 39.70 30.54 3.26
CA ASP A 269 39.08 29.72 4.30
C ASP A 269 37.59 29.52 4.08
N GLN A 270 36.88 30.55 3.59
CA GLN A 270 35.43 30.49 3.37
C GLN A 270 35.04 29.44 2.34
N PHE A 271 35.90 29.21 1.35
CA PHE A 271 35.68 28.27 0.25
C PHE A 271 36.46 26.95 0.40
N ALA A 272 37.39 26.83 1.34
CA ALA A 272 38.07 25.58 1.68
C ALA A 272 37.13 24.40 1.98
N PRO A 273 35.96 24.57 2.66
CA PRO A 273 34.97 23.50 2.86
C PRO A 273 34.39 22.87 1.58
N PHE A 274 34.57 23.50 0.43
CA PHE A 274 34.04 23.03 -0.85
C PHE A 274 35.09 22.31 -1.70
N ILE A 275 36.28 22.03 -1.13
CA ILE A 275 37.43 21.40 -1.79
C ILE A 275 37.83 20.15 -0.99
N GLY A 276 38.13 19.03 -1.67
CA GLY A 276 38.48 17.76 -1.01
C GLY A 276 37.27 16.94 -0.57
N VAL A 277 36.10 17.17 -1.17
CA VAL A 277 34.85 16.45 -0.88
C VAL A 277 34.12 16.14 -2.20
N PHE A 278 33.56 14.94 -2.33
CA PHE A 278 32.83 14.44 -3.52
C PHE A 278 33.52 14.66 -4.88
N GLY A 279 34.87 14.60 -4.92
CA GLY A 279 35.64 14.84 -6.14
C GLY A 279 35.80 16.32 -6.54
N SER A 280 35.31 17.27 -5.72
CA SER A 280 35.66 18.69 -5.86
C SER A 280 37.12 18.93 -5.48
N THR A 281 37.86 19.63 -6.33
CA THR A 281 39.30 19.91 -6.15
C THR A 281 39.64 21.36 -6.49
N LYS A 282 40.91 21.75 -6.29
CA LYS A 282 41.42 23.05 -6.78
C LYS A 282 41.33 23.20 -8.32
N GLU A 283 41.10 22.13 -9.08
CA GLU A 283 40.84 22.19 -10.52
C GLU A 283 39.37 22.49 -10.83
N THR A 284 38.43 22.01 -10.01
CA THR A 284 37.00 22.34 -10.11
C THR A 284 36.78 23.85 -10.07
N PHE A 285 37.49 24.55 -9.18
CA PHE A 285 37.48 26.01 -9.06
C PHE A 285 38.15 26.70 -10.26
N LYS A 286 39.31 26.23 -10.73
CA LYS A 286 39.98 26.78 -11.94
C LYS A 286 39.18 26.60 -13.22
N ASN A 287 38.48 25.48 -13.35
CA ASN A 287 37.62 25.17 -14.49
C ASN A 287 36.26 25.89 -14.38
N GLY A 288 35.94 26.42 -13.20
CA GLY A 288 34.71 27.15 -12.93
C GLY A 288 33.45 26.31 -13.05
N ASN A 289 33.49 25.01 -12.71
CA ASN A 289 32.32 24.12 -12.76
C ASN A 289 32.51 22.82 -11.94
N PHE A 290 31.55 22.50 -11.06
CA PHE A 290 31.38 21.20 -10.41
C PHE A 290 30.29 20.35 -11.11
N PRO A 291 30.60 19.13 -11.60
CA PRO A 291 29.66 18.28 -12.32
C PRO A 291 28.77 17.45 -11.36
N GLY A 292 27.98 18.14 -10.54
CA GLY A 292 27.00 17.58 -9.62
C GLY A 292 26.45 18.65 -8.70
N THR A 293 25.83 18.24 -7.60
CA THR A 293 25.36 19.14 -6.53
C THR A 293 25.81 18.58 -5.19
N PHE A 294 26.35 19.42 -4.30
CA PHE A 294 26.33 19.10 -2.88
C PHE A 294 25.91 20.27 -1.99
N PHE A 295 25.31 19.90 -0.87
CA PHE A 295 24.99 20.79 0.23
C PHE A 295 26.02 20.62 1.35
N ARG A 296 26.32 21.71 2.06
CA ARG A 296 27.03 21.70 3.35
C ARG A 296 26.10 22.32 4.40
N PHE A 297 25.85 21.59 5.48
CA PHE A 297 25.05 22.02 6.63
C PHE A 297 25.94 22.06 7.88
N PRO A 298 26.62 23.20 8.16
CA PRO A 298 27.41 23.37 9.38
C PRO A 298 26.55 23.15 10.63
N LEU A 299 26.98 22.27 11.54
CA LEU A 299 26.16 21.91 12.70
C LEU A 299 25.98 23.12 13.64
N ARG A 300 24.75 23.37 14.10
CA ARG A 300 24.48 24.46 15.05
C ARG A 300 25.19 24.22 16.38
N LEU A 301 26.17 25.09 16.68
CA LEU A 301 26.97 25.07 17.91
C LEU A 301 26.37 25.93 19.05
N GLN A 302 25.54 26.93 18.72
CA GLN A 302 24.91 27.84 19.68
C GLN A 302 23.42 28.07 19.34
N PRO A 303 22.52 28.28 20.31
CA PRO A 303 21.10 28.51 20.03
C PRO A 303 20.88 29.75 19.16
N SER A 304 20.15 29.60 18.05
CA SER A 304 19.78 30.70 17.16
C SER A 304 18.33 31.14 17.40
N GLN A 305 17.90 32.22 16.74
CA GLN A 305 16.47 32.55 16.74
C GLN A 305 15.61 31.56 15.94
N LEU A 306 16.19 30.73 15.05
CA LEU A 306 15.47 29.68 14.31
C LEU A 306 15.23 28.45 15.19
N SER A 307 16.25 28.02 15.93
CA SER A 307 16.18 26.82 16.76
C SER A 307 17.21 26.82 17.88
N SER A 308 16.79 26.32 19.05
CA SER A 308 17.68 25.95 20.16
C SER A 308 18.29 24.55 20.01
N ASN A 309 17.98 23.82 18.93
CA ASN A 309 18.45 22.47 18.70
C ASN A 309 19.92 22.47 18.27
N LEU A 310 20.81 22.07 19.18
CA LEU A 310 22.23 21.88 18.91
C LEU A 310 22.48 20.47 18.37
N TYR A 311 23.29 20.36 17.31
CA TYR A 311 23.67 19.09 16.69
C TYR A 311 25.13 18.72 16.99
N ASN A 312 25.39 17.42 17.10
CA ASN A 312 26.72 16.83 17.33
C ASN A 312 26.81 15.48 16.60
N LYS A 313 27.99 14.84 16.61
CA LYS A 313 28.23 13.49 16.04
C LYS A 313 27.12 12.50 16.38
N GLN A 314 26.79 12.38 17.67
CA GLN A 314 25.79 11.43 18.16
C GLN A 314 24.41 11.64 17.52
N LYS A 315 23.91 12.89 17.46
CA LYS A 315 22.64 13.20 16.78
C LYS A 315 22.65 12.97 15.27
N VAL A 316 23.80 13.12 14.60
CA VAL A 316 23.92 12.81 13.16
C VAL A 316 23.92 11.29 12.94
N LEU A 317 24.55 10.51 13.83
CA LEU A 317 24.48 9.05 13.81
C LEU A 317 23.08 8.52 14.14
N GLU A 318 22.36 9.14 15.08
CA GLU A 318 20.94 8.85 15.36
C GLU A 318 20.04 9.18 14.16
N LEU A 319 20.35 10.24 13.41
CA LEU A 319 19.66 10.58 12.16
C LEU A 319 19.93 9.55 11.04
N PHE A 320 21.14 9.02 10.97
CA PHE A 320 21.51 7.91 10.06
C PHE A 320 20.80 6.60 10.46
N GLU A 321 20.72 6.27 11.75
CA GLU A 321 20.02 5.08 12.25
C GLU A 321 18.50 5.20 12.04
N SER A 322 17.93 6.39 12.24
CA SER A 322 16.53 6.69 11.89
C SER A 322 16.22 6.52 10.40
N PHE A 323 17.23 6.50 9.52
CA PHE A 323 17.07 6.19 8.10
C PHE A 323 17.27 4.70 7.79
N ARG A 324 18.26 4.05 8.41
CA ARG A 324 18.49 2.58 8.32
C ARG A 324 17.22 1.78 8.58
N THR A 325 16.42 2.18 9.58
CA THR A 325 15.12 1.57 9.95
C THR A 325 14.11 1.44 8.79
N ASP A 326 14.22 2.25 7.73
CA ASP A 326 13.35 2.20 6.55
C ASP A 326 14.13 1.86 5.25
N ALA A 327 15.42 1.52 5.34
CA ALA A 327 16.30 1.41 4.17
C ALA A 327 15.96 0.21 3.27
N ASP A 328 15.41 -0.87 3.83
CA ASP A 328 14.94 -2.07 3.10
C ASP A 328 13.93 -1.77 1.98
N THR A 329 13.22 -0.64 2.10
CA THR A 329 12.10 -0.23 1.26
C THR A 329 12.24 1.21 0.74
N VAL A 330 13.26 1.97 1.14
CA VAL A 330 13.41 3.39 0.79
C VAL A 330 13.55 3.66 -0.71
N LEU A 331 14.22 2.77 -1.46
CA LEU A 331 14.38 2.90 -2.92
C LEU A 331 13.30 2.17 -3.75
N LEU A 332 12.33 1.53 -3.08
CA LEU A 332 11.40 0.59 -3.72
C LEU A 332 10.51 1.23 -4.80
N PHE A 333 10.09 2.49 -4.59
CA PHE A 333 9.23 3.25 -5.51
C PHE A 333 9.90 4.50 -6.11
N LEU A 334 11.18 4.73 -5.82
CA LEU A 334 11.98 5.72 -6.55
C LEU A 334 12.27 5.21 -7.96
N LYS A 335 12.34 6.14 -8.92
CA LYS A 335 12.50 5.85 -10.35
C LYS A 335 13.93 6.14 -10.80
N SER A 336 14.49 7.27 -10.35
CA SER A 336 15.82 7.74 -10.74
C SER A 336 16.91 7.29 -9.76
N VAL A 337 16.76 7.62 -8.47
CA VAL A 337 17.75 7.31 -7.43
C VAL A 337 17.82 5.80 -7.19
N GLN A 338 19.03 5.25 -7.26
CA GLN A 338 19.35 3.82 -7.19
C GLN A 338 20.45 3.48 -6.18
N ASP A 339 21.20 4.48 -5.67
CA ASP A 339 22.21 4.34 -4.63
C ASP A 339 22.01 5.42 -3.57
N VAL A 340 21.93 5.04 -2.30
CA VAL A 340 22.02 5.97 -1.17
C VAL A 340 23.02 5.43 -0.16
N SER A 341 24.04 6.23 0.15
CA SER A 341 25.12 5.84 1.06
C SER A 341 25.42 6.89 2.12
N LEU A 342 25.77 6.42 3.32
CA LEU A 342 26.05 7.19 4.53
C LEU A 342 27.51 7.01 4.90
N HIS A 343 28.22 8.11 5.10
CA HIS A 343 29.65 8.14 5.38
C HIS A 343 29.97 9.00 6.60
N VAL A 344 31.11 8.73 7.23
CA VAL A 344 31.73 9.58 8.25
C VAL A 344 33.17 9.87 7.86
N ARG A 345 33.59 11.13 7.97
CA ARG A 345 34.99 11.56 7.91
C ARG A 345 35.35 12.12 9.28
N GLU A 346 36.22 11.42 9.99
CA GLU A 346 36.68 11.84 11.32
C GLU A 346 37.82 12.86 11.20
N ALA A 347 38.28 13.39 12.34
CA ALA A 347 39.41 14.32 12.39
C ALA A 347 40.76 13.74 11.88
N ASP A 348 40.83 12.45 11.53
CA ASP A 348 41.97 11.85 10.80
C ASP A 348 41.93 12.13 9.28
N GLY A 349 40.84 12.70 8.77
CA GLY A 349 40.60 12.97 7.35
C GLY A 349 40.21 11.75 6.53
N ILE A 350 40.03 10.58 7.15
CA ILE A 350 39.69 9.32 6.48
C ILE A 350 38.17 9.20 6.38
N GLU A 351 37.67 9.14 5.14
CA GLU A 351 36.26 8.89 4.85
C GLU A 351 35.94 7.39 4.92
N ARG A 352 34.93 7.04 5.71
CA ARG A 352 34.52 5.66 6.04
C ARG A 352 33.05 5.47 5.64
N LEU A 353 32.76 4.37 4.96
CA LEU A 353 31.38 4.00 4.61
C LEU A 353 30.70 3.35 5.83
N VAL A 354 29.65 3.98 6.35
CA VAL A 354 28.86 3.49 7.48
C VAL A 354 27.75 2.55 7.02
N PHE A 355 27.07 2.91 5.94
CA PHE A 355 25.93 2.16 5.41
C PHE A 355 25.68 2.51 3.94
N ARG A 356 25.19 1.55 3.14
CA ARG A 356 24.76 1.77 1.76
C ARG A 356 23.56 0.91 1.40
N VAL A 357 22.59 1.51 0.71
CA VAL A 357 21.45 0.81 0.11
C VAL A 357 21.47 1.03 -1.39
N THR A 358 21.31 -0.04 -2.17
CA THR A 358 21.20 0.03 -3.64
C THR A 358 19.97 -0.70 -4.16
N ALA A 359 19.34 -0.14 -5.19
CA ALA A 359 18.28 -0.76 -5.96
C ALA A 359 18.88 -1.33 -7.26
N SER A 360 18.92 -2.66 -7.37
CA SER A 360 19.60 -3.37 -8.45
C SER A 360 18.67 -4.31 -9.22
N GLU A 361 18.87 -4.37 -10.53
CA GLU A 361 18.15 -5.28 -11.43
C GLU A 361 18.90 -6.61 -11.58
N ASN A 362 18.17 -7.72 -11.78
CA ASN A 362 18.83 -8.98 -12.14
C ASN A 362 19.53 -8.82 -13.50
N LYS A 363 20.73 -9.39 -13.68
CA LYS A 363 21.52 -9.30 -14.92
C LYS A 363 20.76 -9.80 -16.16
N ALA A 364 19.76 -10.66 -16.00
CA ALA A 364 18.86 -11.11 -17.06
C ALA A 364 17.74 -10.10 -17.43
N LEU A 365 17.42 -9.15 -16.56
CA LEU A 365 16.25 -8.26 -16.64
C LEU A 365 16.59 -6.77 -16.82
N LYS A 366 17.86 -6.41 -17.09
CA LYS A 366 18.47 -5.05 -17.19
C LYS A 366 17.74 -3.96 -18.02
N HIS A 367 16.65 -4.30 -18.70
CA HIS A 367 15.87 -3.38 -19.52
C HIS A 367 14.37 -3.38 -19.14
N GLU A 368 13.94 -4.24 -18.22
CA GLU A 368 12.56 -4.36 -17.75
C GLU A 368 12.12 -3.08 -17.02
N ARG A 369 12.85 -2.68 -15.97
CA ARG A 369 12.60 -1.46 -15.19
C ARG A 369 12.83 -0.17 -16.02
N PRO A 370 13.91 -0.01 -16.82
CA PRO A 370 14.08 1.17 -17.67
C PRO A 370 12.99 1.36 -18.73
N ASN A 371 12.55 0.28 -19.40
CA ASN A 371 11.44 0.35 -20.35
C ASN A 371 10.11 0.64 -19.63
N SER A 372 9.87 0.05 -18.46
CA SER A 372 8.71 0.31 -17.62
C SER A 372 8.62 1.79 -17.20
N ILE A 373 9.74 2.38 -16.74
CA ILE A 373 9.81 3.81 -16.37
C ILE A 373 9.57 4.70 -17.59
N LYS A 374 10.06 4.33 -18.78
CA LYS A 374 9.79 5.06 -20.03
C LYS A 374 8.30 5.04 -20.43
N ILE A 375 7.63 3.90 -20.25
CA ILE A 375 6.18 3.76 -20.49
C ILE A 375 5.39 4.61 -19.49
N LEU A 376 5.74 4.59 -18.20
CA LEU A 376 5.14 5.47 -17.18
C LEU A 376 5.32 6.96 -17.52
N GLY A 377 6.54 7.39 -17.87
CA GLY A 377 6.81 8.77 -18.26
C GLY A 377 5.98 9.21 -19.48
N THR A 378 5.73 8.28 -20.41
CA THR A 378 4.86 8.52 -21.57
C THR A 378 3.40 8.69 -21.14
N ALA A 379 2.89 7.81 -20.27
CA ALA A 379 1.52 7.88 -19.74
C ALA A 379 1.28 9.14 -18.89
N ILE A 380 2.23 9.53 -18.04
CA ILE A 380 2.16 10.79 -17.28
C ILE A 380 2.15 11.98 -18.25
N SER A 381 3.03 12.00 -19.27
CA SER A 381 3.06 13.08 -20.26
C SER A 381 1.75 13.20 -21.04
N GLN A 382 1.08 12.09 -21.36
CA GLN A 382 -0.25 12.06 -21.98
C GLN A 382 -1.33 12.59 -21.03
N TYR A 383 -1.32 12.15 -19.76
CA TYR A 383 -2.27 12.60 -18.73
C TYR A 383 -2.20 14.11 -18.48
N CYS A 384 -0.98 14.66 -18.39
CA CYS A 384 -0.73 16.10 -18.21
C CYS A 384 -1.09 16.93 -19.45
N LYS A 385 -1.11 16.31 -20.64
CA LYS A 385 -1.61 16.91 -21.89
C LYS A 385 -3.13 16.78 -22.07
N GLY A 386 -3.83 16.23 -21.08
CA GLY A 386 -5.29 16.04 -21.12
C GLY A 386 -5.75 14.98 -22.13
N VAL A 387 -4.88 14.06 -22.56
CA VAL A 387 -5.21 13.04 -23.57
C VAL A 387 -6.07 11.94 -22.92
N PRO A 388 -7.33 11.71 -23.37
CA PRO A 388 -8.18 10.65 -22.84
C PRO A 388 -7.62 9.26 -23.16
N SER A 389 -7.65 8.35 -22.18
CA SER A 389 -7.30 6.94 -22.40
C SER A 389 -8.27 5.96 -21.72
N ASN A 390 -9.13 6.42 -20.81
CA ASN A 390 -10.17 5.66 -20.11
C ASN A 390 -9.67 4.35 -19.44
N SER A 391 -8.36 4.26 -19.19
CA SER A 391 -7.68 3.02 -18.79
C SER A 391 -6.48 3.34 -17.89
N VAL A 392 -6.20 2.46 -16.93
CA VAL A 392 -4.99 2.58 -16.09
C VAL A 392 -3.84 1.96 -16.86
N THR A 393 -2.78 2.72 -17.13
CA THR A 393 -1.54 2.16 -17.66
C THR A 393 -0.74 1.57 -16.51
N CYS A 394 -0.57 0.25 -16.49
CA CYS A 394 0.27 -0.46 -15.52
C CYS A 394 1.56 -0.95 -16.19
N VAL A 395 2.65 -1.00 -15.42
CA VAL A 395 3.91 -1.65 -15.78
C VAL A 395 4.43 -2.44 -14.58
N THR A 396 5.16 -3.52 -14.83
CA THR A 396 5.70 -4.41 -13.80
C THR A 396 7.19 -4.64 -14.01
N TYR A 397 7.96 -4.67 -12.91
CA TYR A 397 9.38 -5.03 -12.94
C TYR A 397 9.87 -5.62 -11.61
N HIS A 398 10.94 -6.41 -11.69
CA HIS A 398 11.68 -6.92 -10.55
C HIS A 398 12.74 -5.89 -10.11
N VAL A 399 12.82 -5.62 -8.81
CA VAL A 399 13.94 -4.90 -8.18
C VAL A 399 14.47 -5.68 -6.97
N ASN A 400 15.79 -5.66 -6.78
CA ASN A 400 16.45 -6.18 -5.59
C ASN A 400 16.95 -4.98 -4.78
N ILE A 401 16.61 -4.89 -3.50
CA ILE A 401 17.21 -3.93 -2.59
C ILE A 401 18.35 -4.64 -1.87
N VAL A 402 19.56 -4.09 -1.97
CA VAL A 402 20.78 -4.64 -1.34
C VAL A 402 21.27 -3.65 -0.30
N LEU A 403 21.45 -4.13 0.93
CA LEU A 403 21.95 -3.38 2.08
C LEU A 403 23.37 -3.84 2.41
N GLU A 404 24.30 -2.89 2.43
CA GLU A 404 25.71 -3.06 2.78
C GLU A 404 25.96 -2.26 4.07
N ASP A 405 26.47 -2.90 5.12
CA ASP A 405 26.72 -2.28 6.42
C ASP A 405 28.10 -2.70 6.95
N GLU A 406 28.87 -1.78 7.53
CA GLU A 406 30.22 -2.06 8.06
C GLU A 406 30.23 -3.19 9.12
N SER A 407 29.12 -3.36 9.85
CA SER A 407 28.99 -4.37 10.90
C SER A 407 28.63 -5.78 10.40
N VAL A 408 28.17 -5.93 9.15
CA VAL A 408 27.62 -7.19 8.61
C VAL A 408 28.44 -7.65 7.39
N LYS A 409 29.08 -8.82 7.51
CA LYS A 409 29.98 -9.34 6.46
C LYS A 409 29.30 -9.73 5.15
N ASP A 410 28.01 -10.06 5.21
CA ASP A 410 27.21 -10.47 4.05
C ASP A 410 26.11 -9.44 3.78
N ALA A 411 26.07 -8.89 2.57
CA ALA A 411 25.08 -7.88 2.20
C ALA A 411 23.67 -8.48 2.18
N GLN A 412 22.72 -7.85 2.90
CA GLN A 412 21.34 -8.32 2.95
C GLN A 412 20.62 -7.97 1.64
N LYS A 413 19.95 -8.95 1.02
CA LYS A 413 19.25 -8.79 -0.25
C LYS A 413 17.76 -9.11 -0.10
N THR A 414 16.90 -8.12 -0.29
CA THR A 414 15.46 -8.34 -0.48
C THR A 414 15.09 -8.21 -1.95
N SER A 415 14.15 -9.03 -2.44
CA SER A 415 13.71 -9.04 -3.83
C SER A 415 12.22 -8.73 -3.90
N TRP A 416 11.80 -7.90 -4.85
CA TRP A 416 10.45 -7.33 -4.93
C TRP A 416 9.93 -7.31 -6.37
N LEU A 417 8.68 -7.74 -6.55
CA LEU A 417 7.92 -7.46 -7.77
C LEU A 417 7.13 -6.16 -7.53
N VAL A 418 7.38 -5.15 -8.37
CA VAL A 418 6.74 -3.83 -8.28
C VAL A 418 5.86 -3.64 -9.50
N CYS A 419 4.58 -3.31 -9.26
CA CYS A 419 3.66 -2.79 -10.26
C CYS A 419 3.51 -1.28 -10.03
N ASN A 420 3.93 -0.46 -11.00
CA ASN A 420 3.67 0.97 -11.01
C ASN A 420 2.62 1.30 -12.07
N SER A 421 1.79 2.31 -11.83
CA SER A 421 0.68 2.66 -12.71
C SER A 421 0.36 4.15 -12.76
N VAL A 422 -0.40 4.53 -13.79
CA VAL A 422 -0.95 5.87 -14.01
C VAL A 422 -2.43 5.71 -14.38
N GLY A 423 -3.33 6.35 -13.64
CA GLY A 423 -4.72 6.49 -14.02
C GLY A 423 -4.86 7.33 -15.30
N GLY A 424 -5.61 6.84 -16.28
CA GLY A 424 -5.92 7.56 -17.50
C GLY A 424 -6.97 8.66 -17.30
N ARG A 425 -6.87 9.74 -18.09
CA ARG A 425 -7.95 10.72 -18.23
C ARG A 425 -9.21 10.01 -18.73
N GLY A 426 -10.36 10.37 -18.17
CA GLY A 426 -11.69 9.83 -18.47
C GLY A 426 -12.09 8.58 -17.67
N ILE A 427 -11.30 8.14 -16.68
CA ILE A 427 -11.73 7.09 -15.74
C ILE A 427 -12.76 7.62 -14.74
N CYS A 428 -12.51 8.81 -14.18
CA CYS A 428 -13.36 9.49 -13.20
C CYS A 428 -13.19 11.00 -13.40
N ASN A 429 -14.30 11.70 -13.67
CA ASN A 429 -14.26 13.13 -13.99
C ASN A 429 -13.84 13.96 -12.77
N GLU A 430 -14.26 13.56 -11.58
CA GLU A 430 -13.89 14.20 -10.32
C GLU A 430 -12.39 14.08 -10.05
N LEU A 431 -11.79 12.91 -10.34
CA LEU A 431 -10.35 12.68 -10.22
C LEU A 431 -9.57 13.57 -11.22
N ASP A 432 -10.06 13.71 -12.45
CA ASP A 432 -9.45 14.56 -13.46
C ASP A 432 -9.57 16.06 -13.15
N CYS A 433 -10.70 16.52 -12.61
CA CYS A 433 -10.83 17.90 -12.12
C CYS A 433 -9.87 18.17 -10.95
N LEU A 434 -9.78 17.25 -9.98
CA LEU A 434 -8.85 17.36 -8.86
C LEU A 434 -7.38 17.32 -9.31
N ALA A 435 -7.05 16.55 -10.34
CA ALA A 435 -5.72 16.58 -10.96
C ALA A 435 -5.40 17.97 -11.52
N ASP A 436 -6.34 18.62 -12.21
CA ASP A 436 -6.13 19.97 -12.77
C ASP A 436 -6.10 21.07 -11.69
N ASP A 437 -6.92 20.97 -10.64
CA ASP A 437 -6.93 21.94 -9.54
C ASP A 437 -5.70 21.81 -8.63
N LEU A 438 -5.28 20.59 -8.31
CA LEU A 438 -4.15 20.31 -7.41
C LEU A 438 -2.80 20.16 -8.12
N LYS A 439 -2.78 20.09 -9.47
CA LYS A 439 -1.64 19.66 -10.30
C LYS A 439 -1.11 18.28 -9.88
N PHE A 440 -2.03 17.36 -9.62
CA PHE A 440 -1.72 15.98 -9.21
C PHE A 440 -1.77 15.05 -10.43
N VAL A 441 -1.09 13.91 -10.35
CA VAL A 441 -1.17 12.83 -11.36
C VAL A 441 -1.57 11.55 -10.63
N PRO A 442 -2.53 10.77 -11.14
CA PRO A 442 -3.05 9.59 -10.45
C PRO A 442 -2.11 8.40 -10.55
N THR A 443 -0.90 8.53 -10.00
CA THR A 443 0.11 7.47 -9.98
C THR A 443 -0.01 6.63 -8.72
N ILE A 444 0.02 5.30 -8.88
CA ILE A 444 0.06 4.32 -7.79
C ILE A 444 1.23 3.35 -8.03
N GLY A 445 1.93 2.99 -6.97
CA GLY A 445 2.87 1.86 -6.94
C GLY A 445 2.39 0.79 -5.97
N ILE A 446 2.56 -0.48 -6.28
CA ILE A 446 2.26 -1.60 -5.37
C ILE A 446 3.41 -2.60 -5.46
N ALA A 447 3.90 -3.08 -4.32
CA ALA A 447 5.02 -4.01 -4.27
C ALA A 447 4.73 -5.20 -3.36
N MET A 448 5.08 -6.40 -3.84
CA MET A 448 5.10 -7.64 -3.07
C MET A 448 6.54 -8.11 -2.90
N SER A 449 6.86 -8.67 -1.73
CA SER A 449 8.14 -9.35 -1.53
C SER A 449 8.17 -10.68 -2.30
N LEU A 450 9.30 -10.96 -2.93
CA LEU A 450 9.67 -12.24 -3.56
C LEU A 450 10.60 -13.06 -2.66
N SER A 451 11.35 -12.42 -1.76
CA SER A 451 12.17 -13.11 -0.75
C SER A 451 11.31 -14.03 0.11
N ASN A 452 11.75 -15.26 0.36
CA ASN A 452 11.33 -15.94 1.58
C ASN A 452 11.99 -15.21 2.75
N ASN A 453 11.20 -14.49 3.54
CA ASN A 453 11.54 -14.39 4.96
C ASN A 453 11.57 -15.83 5.46
N GLY A 454 12.70 -16.25 6.04
CA GLY A 454 12.89 -17.63 6.47
C GLY A 454 11.93 -18.02 7.58
N GLU A 455 11.96 -19.30 7.96
CA GLU A 455 11.27 -19.79 9.15
C GLU A 455 11.90 -19.20 10.42
N GLU A 456 11.50 -17.97 10.78
CA GLU A 456 11.87 -17.35 12.06
C GLU A 456 11.21 -18.12 13.20
N LYS A 457 11.97 -19.06 13.74
CA LYS A 457 11.62 -19.92 14.87
C LYS A 457 11.21 -19.09 16.09
N GLY A 458 9.91 -18.88 16.28
CA GLY A 458 9.36 -18.35 17.52
C GLY A 458 8.29 -17.26 17.39
N ALA A 459 8.13 -16.62 16.23
CA ALA A 459 7.00 -15.73 15.98
C ALA A 459 6.80 -15.50 14.47
N VAL A 460 5.67 -15.93 13.91
CA VAL A 460 5.30 -15.53 12.53
C VAL A 460 4.77 -14.10 12.58
N ALA A 461 5.66 -13.13 12.40
CA ALA A 461 5.31 -11.73 12.22
C ALA A 461 4.59 -11.55 10.86
N GLU A 462 3.26 -11.64 10.87
CA GLU A 462 2.43 -11.54 9.67
C GLU A 462 2.71 -10.23 8.91
N PHE A 463 3.11 -10.37 7.63
CA PHE A 463 3.52 -9.23 6.80
C PHE A 463 2.37 -8.24 6.63
N SER A 464 2.54 -7.04 7.20
CA SER A 464 1.53 -5.98 7.16
C SER A 464 2.02 -4.85 6.26
N GLY A 465 1.30 -4.63 5.16
CA GLY A 465 1.58 -3.59 4.18
C GLY A 465 1.65 -2.19 4.77
N ARG A 466 2.46 -1.36 4.13
CA ARG A 466 2.72 0.04 4.50
C ARG A 466 2.38 0.98 3.37
N ALA A 467 1.99 2.19 3.73
CA ALA A 467 1.71 3.31 2.85
C ALA A 467 2.99 4.14 2.60
N PHE A 468 3.20 4.53 1.35
CA PHE A 468 4.34 5.30 0.86
C PHE A 468 3.83 6.52 0.09
N CYS A 469 4.54 7.64 0.16
CA CYS A 469 4.39 8.75 -0.77
C CYS A 469 5.73 8.94 -1.46
N PHE A 470 5.98 8.08 -2.46
CA PHE A 470 7.28 7.79 -3.10
C PHE A 470 8.31 7.15 -2.15
N LEU A 471 8.52 7.75 -0.97
CA LEU A 471 9.29 7.20 0.15
C LEU A 471 8.36 6.62 1.23
N PRO A 472 8.86 5.71 2.09
CA PRO A 472 8.09 5.17 3.22
C PRO A 472 7.65 6.28 4.17
N LEU A 473 6.35 6.33 4.48
CA LEU A 473 5.84 7.16 5.58
C LEU A 473 6.40 6.62 6.91
N PRO A 474 6.58 7.48 7.94
CA PRO A 474 7.19 7.09 9.21
C PRO A 474 6.58 5.83 9.82
N PRO A 475 7.40 4.90 10.36
CA PRO A 475 6.91 3.64 10.90
C PRO A 475 5.96 3.88 12.09
N GLY A 476 4.73 3.39 11.96
CA GLY A 476 3.65 3.59 12.93
C GLY A 476 2.30 3.12 12.41
N GLU A 477 1.29 3.09 13.27
CA GLU A 477 -0.06 2.57 12.95
C GLU A 477 -0.73 3.31 11.80
N GLU A 478 -0.52 4.63 11.67
CA GLU A 478 -1.04 5.45 10.57
C GLU A 478 -0.48 5.07 9.19
N SER A 479 0.71 4.45 9.16
CA SER A 479 1.35 3.98 7.92
C SER A 479 0.86 2.59 7.50
N LYS A 480 0.24 1.80 8.38
CA LYS A 480 -0.14 0.41 8.09
C LYS A 480 -1.43 0.35 7.28
N THR A 481 -1.43 -0.38 6.16
CA THR A 481 -2.62 -0.58 5.31
C THR A 481 -3.44 -1.80 5.75
N GLY A 482 -2.77 -2.83 6.29
CA GLY A 482 -3.35 -4.14 6.52
C GLY A 482 -3.60 -4.95 5.24
N LEU A 483 -3.01 -4.53 4.12
CA LEU A 483 -2.93 -5.31 2.87
C LEU A 483 -1.64 -6.15 2.90
N PRO A 484 -1.58 -7.33 2.24
CA PRO A 484 -0.34 -8.12 2.11
C PRO A 484 0.66 -7.56 1.06
N VAL A 485 0.63 -6.24 0.80
CA VAL A 485 1.51 -5.53 -0.13
C VAL A 485 1.82 -4.11 0.37
N HIS A 486 2.98 -3.56 0.02
CA HIS A 486 3.24 -2.13 0.17
C HIS A 486 2.51 -1.34 -0.93
N VAL A 487 1.96 -0.17 -0.60
CA VAL A 487 1.28 0.72 -1.55
C VAL A 487 1.86 2.13 -1.49
N SER A 488 2.35 2.61 -2.63
CA SER A 488 2.80 3.97 -2.88
C SER A 488 1.80 4.72 -3.74
N GLY A 489 1.78 6.04 -3.65
CA GLY A 489 0.92 6.86 -4.49
C GLY A 489 1.24 8.35 -4.40
N PHE A 490 0.67 9.12 -5.32
CA PHE A 490 0.63 10.58 -5.23
C PHE A 490 -0.40 10.99 -4.16
N PHE A 491 -0.13 10.68 -2.90
CA PHE A 491 -1.10 10.92 -1.83
C PHE A 491 -0.99 12.33 -1.26
N GLY A 492 -2.15 12.97 -1.05
CA GLY A 492 -2.25 14.15 -0.20
C GLY A 492 -1.93 13.78 1.24
N LEU A 493 -0.93 14.42 1.85
CA LEU A 493 -0.50 14.15 3.22
C LEU A 493 -1.05 15.18 4.21
N THR A 494 -0.97 14.84 5.49
CA THR A 494 -1.16 15.76 6.61
C THR A 494 -0.05 16.83 6.66
N ASP A 495 -0.27 17.96 7.35
CA ASP A 495 0.65 19.11 7.40
C ASP A 495 2.07 18.77 7.87
N ASN A 496 2.21 17.73 8.71
CA ASN A 496 3.47 17.20 9.24
C ASN A 496 4.09 16.08 8.39
N ARG A 497 3.44 15.73 7.26
CA ARG A 497 3.74 14.61 6.34
C ARG A 497 3.87 13.22 6.95
N ARG A 498 3.36 12.98 8.16
CA ARG A 498 3.46 11.66 8.80
C ARG A 498 2.41 10.65 8.29
N SER A 499 1.32 11.14 7.70
CA SER A 499 0.17 10.31 7.30
C SER A 499 -0.55 10.81 6.06
N ILE A 500 -1.29 9.90 5.41
CA ILE A 500 -2.21 10.22 4.33
C ILE A 500 -3.43 10.95 4.91
N LYS A 501 -3.87 12.02 4.25
CA LYS A 501 -5.07 12.78 4.64
C LYS A 501 -6.34 12.05 4.16
N TRP A 502 -7.28 11.79 5.05
CA TRP A 502 -8.55 11.13 4.72
C TRP A 502 -9.74 12.05 5.00
N ARG A 503 -10.92 11.76 4.43
CA ARG A 503 -12.11 12.59 4.65
C ARG A 503 -12.75 12.28 6.00
N GLU A 504 -12.68 13.26 6.90
CA GLU A 504 -13.38 13.27 8.18
C GLU A 504 -14.74 13.98 8.08
N LEU A 505 -15.60 13.85 9.10
CA LEU A 505 -17.01 14.28 9.06
C LEU A 505 -17.18 15.80 8.86
N ASP A 506 -16.24 16.58 9.38
CA ASP A 506 -16.14 18.04 9.25
C ASP A 506 -15.35 18.47 8.00
N GLN A 507 -14.29 17.71 7.67
CA GLN A 507 -13.33 17.99 6.59
C GLN A 507 -13.70 17.35 5.23
N TRP A 508 -14.95 16.93 5.03
CA TRP A 508 -15.42 16.23 3.81
C TRP A 508 -15.19 16.97 2.48
N ARG A 509 -14.90 18.28 2.53
CA ARG A 509 -14.58 19.14 1.38
C ARG A 509 -13.10 19.23 1.02
N ASP A 510 -12.19 18.63 1.80
CA ASP A 510 -10.76 18.71 1.50
C ASP A 510 -10.44 18.02 0.14
N PRO A 511 -9.91 18.75 -0.86
CA PRO A 511 -9.69 18.19 -2.18
C PRO A 511 -8.62 17.10 -2.21
N ALA A 512 -7.61 17.19 -1.35
CA ALA A 512 -6.50 16.23 -1.28
C ALA A 512 -6.94 14.93 -0.59
N ALA A 513 -7.82 15.02 0.41
CA ALA A 513 -8.48 13.87 1.02
C ALA A 513 -9.45 13.17 0.05
N LEU A 514 -10.27 13.94 -0.69
CA LEU A 514 -11.15 13.40 -1.73
C LEU A 514 -10.36 12.70 -2.84
N TRP A 515 -9.24 13.30 -3.26
CA TRP A 515 -8.30 12.70 -4.21
C TRP A 515 -7.79 11.33 -3.74
N ASN A 516 -7.37 11.21 -2.48
CA ASN A 516 -6.85 9.96 -1.93
C ASN A 516 -7.89 8.82 -1.98
N ASP A 517 -9.12 9.11 -1.57
CA ASP A 517 -10.23 8.15 -1.67
C ASP A 517 -10.50 7.73 -3.14
N LEU A 518 -10.43 8.68 -4.08
CA LEU A 518 -10.64 8.39 -5.51
C LEU A 518 -9.49 7.57 -6.11
N LEU A 519 -8.24 7.74 -5.69
CA LEU A 519 -7.15 6.85 -6.09
C LEU A 519 -7.36 5.42 -5.58
N VAL A 520 -7.73 5.28 -4.30
CA VAL A 520 -7.98 3.99 -3.64
C VAL A 520 -9.11 3.21 -4.31
N VAL A 521 -10.15 3.89 -4.82
CA VAL A 521 -11.27 3.24 -5.51
C VAL A 521 -10.99 2.99 -7.00
N ASN A 522 -10.37 3.94 -7.72
CA ASN A 522 -10.31 3.90 -9.20
C ASN A 522 -9.00 3.36 -9.78
N VAL A 523 -7.88 3.45 -9.05
CA VAL A 523 -6.53 3.18 -9.60
C VAL A 523 -5.85 2.02 -8.89
N VAL A 524 -5.85 2.00 -7.55
CA VAL A 524 -5.21 0.94 -6.75
C VAL A 524 -5.70 -0.47 -7.13
N PRO A 525 -7.01 -0.75 -7.34
CA PRO A 525 -7.47 -2.11 -7.61
C PRO A 525 -6.93 -2.69 -8.93
N LYS A 526 -6.75 -1.86 -9.96
CA LYS A 526 -6.22 -2.29 -11.27
C LYS A 526 -4.71 -2.52 -11.22
N ALA A 527 -3.97 -1.69 -10.49
CA ALA A 527 -2.55 -1.93 -10.24
C ALA A 527 -2.34 -3.23 -9.45
N TYR A 528 -3.19 -3.50 -8.45
CA TYR A 528 -3.09 -4.69 -7.60
C TYR A 528 -3.47 -5.96 -8.38
N ALA A 529 -4.55 -5.92 -9.16
CA ALA A 529 -4.89 -7.01 -10.07
C ALA A 529 -3.76 -7.29 -11.06
N THR A 530 -3.13 -6.26 -11.63
CA THR A 530 -1.98 -6.42 -12.54
C THR A 530 -0.78 -7.09 -11.84
N LEU A 531 -0.48 -6.70 -10.59
CA LEU A 531 0.61 -7.30 -9.80
C LEU A 531 0.40 -8.81 -9.58
N ILE A 532 -0.82 -9.21 -9.19
CA ILE A 532 -1.17 -10.62 -8.95
C ILE A 532 -1.15 -11.42 -10.27
N LEU A 533 -1.69 -10.86 -11.36
CA LEU A 533 -1.70 -11.51 -12.68
C LEU A 533 -0.28 -11.67 -13.26
N GLU A 534 0.62 -10.72 -13.01
CA GLU A 534 2.03 -10.84 -13.38
C GLU A 534 2.76 -11.90 -12.53
N ALA A 535 2.45 -12.01 -11.24
CA ALA A 535 3.00 -13.06 -10.37
C ALA A 535 2.55 -14.47 -10.84
N ILE A 536 1.27 -14.61 -11.22
CA ILE A 536 0.73 -15.83 -11.87
C ILE A 536 1.51 -16.16 -13.14
N LYS A 537 1.63 -15.20 -14.06
CA LYS A 537 2.36 -15.37 -15.33
C LYS A 537 3.83 -15.76 -15.11
N ARG A 538 4.52 -15.16 -14.12
CA ARG A 538 5.91 -15.54 -13.79
C ARG A 538 6.00 -16.96 -13.23
N MET A 539 5.06 -17.39 -12.38
CA MET A 539 4.99 -18.78 -11.92
C MET A 539 4.84 -19.78 -13.09
N GLU A 540 4.12 -19.41 -14.15
CA GLU A 540 3.98 -20.24 -15.36
C GLU A 540 5.25 -20.26 -16.23
N THR A 541 5.90 -19.11 -16.44
CA THR A 541 7.02 -18.97 -17.40
C THR A 541 8.42 -19.14 -16.81
N GLU A 542 8.65 -18.74 -15.56
CA GLU A 542 9.98 -18.60 -14.96
C GLU A 542 10.34 -19.83 -14.10
N LYS A 543 10.49 -21.01 -14.74
CA LYS A 543 10.88 -22.27 -14.08
C LYS A 543 12.34 -22.32 -13.57
N ASN A 544 13.04 -21.19 -13.47
CA ASN A 544 14.46 -21.13 -13.10
C ASN A 544 14.67 -20.39 -11.76
N SER A 545 15.71 -20.83 -11.04
CA SER A 545 15.94 -20.51 -9.64
C SER A 545 16.47 -19.09 -9.37
N ASP A 546 15.73 -18.37 -8.54
CA ASP A 546 16.26 -17.49 -7.47
C ASP A 546 15.23 -17.48 -6.33
N PHE A 547 13.93 -17.30 -6.65
CA PHE A 547 12.81 -17.38 -5.72
C PHE A 547 11.60 -18.08 -6.37
N PRO A 548 11.21 -19.30 -5.96
CA PRO A 548 10.05 -19.98 -6.52
C PRO A 548 8.73 -19.36 -6.02
N LEU A 549 7.90 -18.87 -6.93
CA LEU A 549 6.52 -18.50 -6.63
C LEU A 549 5.66 -19.77 -6.51
N SER A 550 4.83 -19.83 -5.46
CA SER A 550 3.81 -20.88 -5.28
C SER A 550 2.41 -20.30 -5.37
N ALA A 551 1.41 -21.14 -5.70
CA ALA A 551 0.01 -20.73 -5.71
C ALA A 551 -0.46 -20.26 -4.33
N GLU A 552 0.02 -20.89 -3.25
CA GLU A 552 -0.20 -20.48 -1.87
C GLU A 552 0.32 -19.05 -1.61
N ARG A 553 1.54 -18.73 -2.05
CA ARG A 553 2.12 -17.39 -1.92
C ARG A 553 1.32 -16.35 -2.69
N ILE A 554 0.85 -16.69 -3.89
CA ILE A 554 -0.02 -15.83 -4.71
C ILE A 554 -1.39 -15.64 -4.04
N TYR A 555 -1.95 -16.66 -3.39
CA TYR A 555 -3.18 -16.55 -2.59
C TYR A 555 -3.00 -15.78 -1.28
N GLY A 556 -1.79 -15.76 -0.71
CA GLY A 556 -1.41 -14.86 0.39
C GLY A 556 -1.48 -13.37 0.01
N LEU A 557 -1.44 -13.03 -1.28
CA LEU A 557 -1.60 -11.65 -1.77
C LEU A 557 -3.06 -11.18 -1.82
N TRP A 558 -4.06 -12.05 -1.61
CA TRP A 558 -5.48 -11.69 -1.69
C TRP A 558 -5.94 -11.07 -0.36
N PRO A 559 -6.33 -9.77 -0.33
CA PRO A 559 -6.53 -9.08 0.95
C PRO A 559 -7.72 -9.60 1.77
N GLU A 560 -7.49 -9.85 3.06
CA GLU A 560 -8.54 -10.28 3.99
C GLU A 560 -9.30 -9.09 4.60
N LYS A 561 -10.62 -9.04 4.37
CA LYS A 561 -11.55 -7.99 4.84
C LYS A 561 -11.42 -7.61 6.34
N ASN A 562 -10.95 -8.54 7.17
CA ASN A 562 -10.80 -8.38 8.62
C ASN A 562 -9.45 -7.74 9.03
N LYS A 563 -8.37 -7.92 8.24
CA LYS A 563 -7.02 -7.42 8.54
C LYS A 563 -6.78 -5.97 8.05
N ILE A 564 -7.56 -5.54 7.06
CA ILE A 564 -7.39 -4.26 6.35
C ILE A 564 -7.93 -3.07 7.16
N ARG A 565 -7.21 -1.94 7.16
CA ARG A 565 -7.64 -0.69 7.82
C ARG A 565 -8.76 0.01 7.04
N VAL A 566 -9.62 0.77 7.73
CA VAL A 566 -10.91 1.25 7.21
C VAL A 566 -10.83 1.95 5.83
N HIS A 567 -9.88 2.86 5.64
CA HIS A 567 -9.71 3.62 4.39
C HIS A 567 -9.27 2.75 3.19
N TRP A 568 -8.67 1.57 3.45
CA TRP A 568 -8.20 0.65 2.40
C TRP A 568 -9.22 -0.43 2.05
N LYS A 569 -10.30 -0.60 2.84
CA LYS A 569 -11.37 -1.57 2.55
C LYS A 569 -12.12 -1.36 1.21
N PRO A 570 -12.28 -0.14 0.66
CA PRO A 570 -12.92 0.07 -0.66
C PRO A 570 -12.24 -0.64 -1.84
N ILE A 571 -10.98 -1.09 -1.70
CA ILE A 571 -10.27 -1.84 -2.75
C ILE A 571 -10.89 -3.22 -3.01
N ILE A 572 -11.48 -3.85 -1.98
CA ILE A 572 -11.88 -5.27 -1.99
C ILE A 572 -12.77 -5.64 -3.18
N GLU A 573 -13.91 -4.95 -3.34
CA GLU A 573 -14.90 -5.32 -4.34
C GLU A 573 -14.43 -5.07 -5.78
N PRO A 574 -13.84 -3.89 -6.12
CA PRO A 574 -13.21 -3.68 -7.42
C PRO A 574 -12.07 -4.65 -7.72
N LEU A 575 -11.22 -4.99 -6.73
CA LEU A 575 -10.08 -5.89 -6.92
C LEU A 575 -10.53 -7.32 -7.23
N PHE A 576 -11.43 -7.89 -6.42
CA PHE A 576 -11.94 -9.23 -6.67
C PHE A 576 -12.73 -9.30 -7.99
N LYS A 577 -13.48 -8.24 -8.33
CA LYS A 577 -14.16 -8.12 -9.63
C LYS A 577 -13.19 -8.12 -10.81
N GLU A 578 -12.03 -7.48 -10.71
CA GLU A 578 -11.01 -7.48 -11.77
C GLU A 578 -10.27 -8.83 -11.85
N LEU A 579 -9.88 -9.41 -10.71
CA LEU A 579 -9.20 -10.71 -10.65
C LEU A 579 -10.07 -11.86 -11.19
N LEU A 580 -11.33 -11.97 -10.76
CA LEU A 580 -12.19 -13.10 -11.09
C LEU A 580 -12.69 -13.12 -12.55
N GLN A 581 -12.38 -12.08 -13.34
CA GLN A 581 -12.53 -12.10 -14.82
C GLN A 581 -11.41 -12.91 -15.52
N ASN A 582 -10.31 -13.18 -14.83
CA ASN A 582 -9.09 -13.77 -15.36
C ASN A 582 -8.89 -15.23 -14.89
N ALA A 583 -7.83 -15.88 -15.39
CA ALA A 583 -7.41 -17.19 -14.90
C ALA A 583 -6.65 -17.01 -13.57
N VAL A 584 -7.34 -17.21 -12.46
CA VAL A 584 -6.82 -16.90 -11.10
C VAL A 584 -7.12 -17.99 -10.07
N ILE A 585 -7.67 -19.13 -10.50
CA ILE A 585 -7.85 -20.31 -9.66
C ILE A 585 -6.84 -21.37 -10.12
N TYR A 586 -6.03 -21.90 -9.21
CA TYR A 586 -5.03 -22.93 -9.51
C TYR A 586 -5.65 -24.31 -9.41
N SER A 587 -5.52 -25.11 -10.47
CA SER A 587 -6.15 -26.44 -10.55
C SER A 587 -5.27 -27.54 -9.97
N ALA A 588 -5.90 -28.69 -9.67
CA ALA A 588 -5.19 -29.95 -9.43
C ALA A 588 -4.45 -30.49 -10.66
N SER A 589 -4.61 -29.90 -11.86
CA SER A 589 -3.76 -30.17 -13.02
C SER A 589 -2.53 -29.26 -13.11
N SER A 590 -2.30 -28.40 -12.10
CA SER A 590 -1.21 -27.41 -12.03
C SER A 590 -1.34 -26.23 -13.01
N ASP A 591 -2.57 -25.96 -13.50
CA ASP A 591 -2.88 -24.87 -14.44
C ASP A 591 -3.66 -23.73 -13.75
N TRP A 592 -3.51 -22.49 -14.21
CA TRP A 592 -4.39 -21.39 -13.80
C TRP A 592 -5.63 -21.33 -14.71
N ILE A 593 -6.82 -21.33 -14.10
CA ILE A 593 -8.13 -21.43 -14.77
C ILE A 593 -9.16 -20.41 -14.25
N LYS A 594 -10.24 -20.22 -15.02
CA LYS A 594 -11.32 -19.28 -14.68
C LYS A 594 -12.36 -19.89 -13.76
N VAL A 595 -13.00 -19.06 -12.94
CA VAL A 595 -14.00 -19.44 -11.93
C VAL A 595 -15.15 -20.29 -12.50
N GLU A 596 -15.62 -20.03 -13.73
CA GLU A 596 -16.72 -20.82 -14.31
C GLU A 596 -16.32 -22.22 -14.79
N GLN A 597 -15.02 -22.47 -14.95
CA GLN A 597 -14.44 -23.74 -15.37
C GLN A 597 -14.22 -24.68 -14.18
N VAL A 598 -13.93 -24.12 -13.01
CA VAL A 598 -13.61 -24.83 -11.76
C VAL A 598 -14.81 -25.58 -11.19
N CYS A 599 -14.56 -26.76 -10.65
CA CYS A 599 -15.36 -27.42 -9.62
C CYS A 599 -14.59 -27.33 -8.29
N PHE A 600 -15.11 -26.59 -7.33
CA PHE A 600 -14.41 -26.34 -6.06
C PHE A 600 -14.55 -27.53 -5.11
N SER A 601 -13.45 -27.99 -4.53
CA SER A 601 -13.44 -29.04 -3.51
C SER A 601 -13.36 -28.44 -2.11
N ASP A 602 -14.42 -28.66 -1.33
CA ASP A 602 -14.44 -28.44 0.12
C ASP A 602 -14.19 -29.77 0.88
N MET A 603 -13.69 -30.81 0.21
CA MET A 603 -13.51 -32.14 0.82
C MET A 603 -12.37 -32.15 1.86
N ASP A 604 -12.53 -32.99 2.88
CA ASP A 604 -11.53 -33.25 3.91
C ASP A 604 -10.48 -34.25 3.37
N ASP A 605 -9.21 -33.85 3.43
CA ASP A 605 -8.09 -34.65 2.89
C ASP A 605 -7.73 -35.84 3.79
N SER A 606 -8.25 -35.90 5.02
CA SER A 606 -8.06 -37.03 5.94
C SER A 606 -8.92 -38.25 5.61
N LEU A 607 -9.91 -38.12 4.72
CA LEU A 607 -10.84 -39.18 4.35
C LEU A 607 -10.28 -40.00 3.18
N GLU A 608 -10.19 -41.31 3.35
CA GLU A 608 -9.56 -42.27 2.42
C GLU A 608 -10.08 -42.17 0.97
N TYR A 609 -11.37 -41.88 0.80
CA TYR A 609 -11.98 -41.74 -0.52
C TYR A 609 -11.70 -40.41 -1.22
N THR A 610 -11.22 -39.37 -0.52
CA THR A 610 -11.09 -38.02 -1.08
C THR A 610 -10.16 -37.99 -2.28
N GLN A 611 -8.95 -38.55 -2.18
CA GLN A 611 -8.01 -38.56 -3.30
C GLN A 611 -8.56 -39.36 -4.50
N THR A 612 -9.24 -40.47 -4.28
CA THR A 612 -9.91 -41.25 -5.34
C THR A 612 -10.99 -40.43 -6.05
N VAL A 613 -11.87 -39.76 -5.31
CA VAL A 613 -12.96 -38.95 -5.87
C VAL A 613 -12.41 -37.82 -6.74
N LEU A 614 -11.36 -37.14 -6.27
CA LEU A 614 -10.71 -36.05 -6.99
C LEU A 614 -10.00 -36.58 -8.25
N ASN A 615 -9.20 -37.65 -8.14
CA ASN A 615 -8.54 -38.29 -9.28
C ASN A 615 -9.53 -38.75 -10.36
N TYR A 616 -10.64 -39.37 -9.96
CA TYR A 616 -11.68 -39.84 -10.89
C TYR A 616 -12.39 -38.69 -11.61
N LEU A 617 -12.77 -37.62 -10.89
CA LEU A 617 -13.36 -36.43 -11.49
C LEU A 617 -12.39 -35.74 -12.47
N GLN A 618 -11.10 -35.66 -12.12
CA GLN A 618 -10.06 -35.01 -12.91
C GLN A 618 -9.73 -35.80 -14.19
N SER A 619 -9.54 -37.11 -14.09
CA SER A 619 -9.38 -38.01 -15.25
C SER A 619 -10.64 -38.06 -16.14
N SER A 620 -11.83 -37.85 -15.57
CA SER A 620 -13.08 -37.65 -16.31
C SER A 620 -13.21 -36.26 -16.97
N GLY A 621 -12.16 -35.43 -16.94
CA GLY A 621 -12.10 -34.13 -17.61
C GLY A 621 -12.74 -32.96 -16.85
N ASN A 622 -13.01 -33.11 -15.55
CA ASN A 622 -13.45 -31.97 -14.72
C ASN A 622 -12.22 -31.24 -14.17
N GLN A 623 -12.22 -29.91 -14.28
CA GLN A 623 -11.20 -29.08 -13.68
C GLN A 623 -11.52 -28.82 -12.21
N ILE A 624 -10.67 -29.27 -11.30
CA ILE A 624 -10.88 -29.22 -9.85
C ILE A 624 -9.87 -28.28 -9.20
N ALA A 625 -10.31 -27.51 -8.21
CA ALA A 625 -9.42 -26.73 -7.36
C ALA A 625 -9.85 -26.81 -5.88
N LYS A 626 -8.86 -26.82 -4.99
CA LYS A 626 -9.02 -26.54 -3.55
C LYS A 626 -8.35 -25.19 -3.29
N VAL A 627 -9.05 -24.26 -2.65
CA VAL A 627 -8.55 -22.88 -2.46
C VAL A 627 -8.62 -22.47 -0.98
N PRO A 628 -7.69 -21.62 -0.50
CA PRO A 628 -7.74 -21.10 0.87
C PRO A 628 -9.01 -20.28 1.16
N ALA A 629 -9.35 -20.16 2.45
CA ALA A 629 -10.61 -19.58 2.90
C ALA A 629 -10.81 -18.09 2.51
N ASN A 630 -9.73 -17.31 2.36
CA ASN A 630 -9.79 -15.94 1.85
C ASN A 630 -10.22 -15.90 0.37
N ILE A 631 -9.73 -16.82 -0.45
CA ILE A 631 -10.10 -16.98 -1.87
C ILE A 631 -11.55 -17.45 -2.00
N ALA A 632 -11.96 -18.46 -1.23
CA ALA A 632 -13.35 -18.92 -1.19
C ALA A 632 -14.31 -17.77 -0.79
N SER A 633 -13.92 -16.97 0.21
CA SER A 633 -14.68 -15.78 0.63
C SER A 633 -14.74 -14.72 -0.48
N ALA A 634 -13.65 -14.47 -1.20
CA ALA A 634 -13.61 -13.54 -2.33
C ALA A 634 -14.56 -13.97 -3.47
N VAL A 635 -14.53 -15.26 -3.84
CA VAL A 635 -15.44 -15.83 -4.84
C VAL A 635 -16.91 -15.68 -4.38
N HIS A 636 -17.23 -16.03 -3.13
CA HIS A 636 -18.59 -15.90 -2.60
C HIS A 636 -19.09 -14.44 -2.55
N LEU A 637 -18.22 -13.48 -2.23
CA LEU A 637 -18.54 -12.04 -2.22
C LEU A 637 -18.91 -11.51 -3.61
N THR A 638 -18.21 -11.94 -4.67
CA THR A 638 -18.39 -11.37 -6.03
C THR A 638 -19.40 -12.12 -6.90
N VAL A 639 -19.70 -13.40 -6.64
CA VAL A 639 -20.48 -14.26 -7.57
C VAL A 639 -21.99 -14.30 -7.30
N SER A 640 -22.47 -13.74 -6.18
CA SER A 640 -23.90 -13.67 -5.86
C SER A 640 -24.65 -12.74 -6.84
N SER A 641 -25.81 -13.07 -7.42
CA SER A 641 -26.81 -14.06 -7.02
C SER A 641 -27.38 -14.95 -8.15
N SER A 642 -26.86 -14.89 -9.39
CA SER A 642 -27.46 -15.56 -10.56
C SER A 642 -26.69 -16.78 -11.11
N LYS A 643 -25.47 -17.04 -10.63
CA LYS A 643 -24.67 -18.21 -10.99
C LYS A 643 -24.26 -18.97 -9.73
N THR A 644 -24.64 -20.23 -9.60
CA THR A 644 -24.11 -21.10 -8.55
C THR A 644 -22.68 -21.53 -8.89
N VAL A 645 -21.77 -21.38 -7.93
CA VAL A 645 -20.42 -21.94 -8.02
C VAL A 645 -20.52 -23.47 -8.00
N LYS A 646 -19.86 -24.15 -8.95
CA LYS A 646 -19.82 -25.62 -8.96
C LYS A 646 -18.96 -26.11 -7.80
N LYS A 647 -19.50 -27.05 -7.02
CA LYS A 647 -18.77 -27.74 -5.94
C LYS A 647 -18.75 -29.24 -6.15
N VAL A 648 -17.68 -29.89 -5.72
CA VAL A 648 -17.59 -31.35 -5.65
C VAL A 648 -18.66 -31.84 -4.68
N THR A 649 -19.60 -32.63 -5.19
CA THR A 649 -20.75 -33.16 -4.44
C THR A 649 -21.06 -34.58 -4.91
N PRO A 650 -21.70 -35.40 -4.06
CA PRO A 650 -22.17 -36.74 -4.46
C PRO A 650 -22.99 -36.71 -5.76
N ALA A 651 -23.93 -35.76 -5.89
CA ALA A 651 -24.72 -35.57 -7.11
C ALA A 651 -23.87 -35.33 -8.38
N VAL A 652 -22.83 -34.49 -8.30
CA VAL A 652 -21.90 -34.26 -9.43
C VAL A 652 -21.12 -35.53 -9.78
N VAL A 653 -20.62 -36.28 -8.79
CA VAL A 653 -19.92 -37.55 -9.03
C VAL A 653 -20.86 -38.58 -9.66
N ARG A 654 -22.11 -38.70 -9.17
CA ARG A 654 -23.15 -39.56 -9.77
C ARG A 654 -23.56 -39.13 -11.18
N GLN A 655 -23.41 -37.85 -11.54
CA GLN A 655 -23.63 -37.37 -12.91
C GLN A 655 -22.46 -37.73 -13.83
N VAL A 656 -21.21 -37.59 -13.36
CA VAL A 656 -20.00 -37.95 -14.12
C VAL A 656 -19.94 -39.47 -14.35
N LEU A 657 -20.21 -40.28 -13.32
CA LEU A 657 -20.27 -41.75 -13.42
C LEU A 657 -21.28 -42.22 -14.48
N ARG A 658 -22.46 -41.59 -14.59
CA ARG A 658 -23.44 -41.90 -15.65
C ARG A 658 -22.96 -41.56 -17.05
N LYS A 659 -22.12 -40.54 -17.20
CA LYS A 659 -21.67 -40.02 -18.49
C LYS A 659 -20.42 -40.75 -19.00
N SER A 660 -19.48 -41.06 -18.10
CA SER A 660 -18.16 -41.59 -18.43
C SER A 660 -17.98 -43.06 -18.07
N GLY A 661 -18.83 -43.62 -17.20
CA GLY A 661 -18.57 -44.91 -16.56
C GLY A 661 -17.38 -44.86 -15.60
N HIS A 662 -17.00 -46.01 -15.05
CA HIS A 662 -15.76 -46.18 -14.30
C HIS A 662 -15.23 -47.60 -14.48
N THR A 663 -14.03 -47.72 -15.06
CA THR A 663 -13.33 -48.98 -15.36
C THR A 663 -12.05 -49.16 -14.54
N GLY A 664 -11.89 -48.40 -13.45
CA GLY A 664 -10.80 -48.56 -12.49
C GLY A 664 -10.99 -49.78 -11.58
N PRO A 665 -10.06 -49.99 -10.63
CA PRO A 665 -10.04 -51.16 -9.76
C PRO A 665 -11.15 -51.13 -8.68
N ALA A 666 -11.31 -52.25 -7.98
CA ALA A 666 -12.42 -52.47 -7.05
C ALA A 666 -12.41 -51.49 -5.86
N ASP A 667 -11.25 -51.16 -5.33
CA ASP A 667 -11.04 -50.17 -4.27
C ASP A 667 -11.45 -48.76 -4.71
N GLU A 668 -11.13 -48.35 -5.93
CA GLU A 668 -11.61 -47.06 -6.46
C GLU A 668 -13.15 -47.04 -6.57
N LYS A 669 -13.77 -48.13 -7.03
CA LYS A 669 -15.24 -48.26 -7.03
C LYS A 669 -15.84 -48.20 -5.62
N LEU A 670 -15.19 -48.78 -4.62
CA LEU A 670 -15.67 -48.75 -3.22
C LEU A 670 -15.55 -47.35 -2.60
N HIS A 671 -14.46 -46.62 -2.85
CA HIS A 671 -14.32 -45.22 -2.42
C HIS A 671 -15.31 -44.29 -3.13
N LEU A 672 -15.56 -44.50 -4.43
CA LEU A 672 -16.60 -43.78 -5.16
C LEU A 672 -17.99 -44.10 -4.61
N LEU A 673 -18.29 -45.37 -4.31
CA LEU A 673 -19.53 -45.79 -3.66
C LEU A 673 -19.73 -45.12 -2.30
N GLU A 674 -18.70 -45.14 -1.44
CA GLU A 674 -18.72 -44.53 -0.12
C GLU A 674 -19.05 -43.04 -0.20
N PHE A 675 -18.39 -42.29 -1.08
CA PHE A 675 -18.70 -40.87 -1.27
C PHE A 675 -20.10 -40.63 -1.83
N VAL A 676 -20.54 -41.37 -2.87
CA VAL A 676 -21.85 -41.09 -3.50
C VAL A 676 -23.08 -41.43 -2.65
N LEU A 677 -22.89 -42.09 -1.51
CA LEU A 677 -23.95 -42.38 -0.53
C LEU A 677 -24.10 -41.28 0.53
N THR A 678 -23.12 -40.38 0.70
CA THR A 678 -23.06 -39.43 1.83
C THR A 678 -24.18 -38.38 1.89
N ASP A 679 -24.89 -38.11 0.79
CA ASP A 679 -26.03 -37.17 0.77
C ASP A 679 -27.40 -37.84 0.99
N GLY A 680 -27.46 -39.18 1.11
CA GLY A 680 -28.70 -39.93 1.28
C GLY A 680 -29.64 -39.93 0.08
N VAL A 681 -29.25 -39.39 -1.08
CA VAL A 681 -30.11 -39.28 -2.27
C VAL A 681 -30.08 -40.59 -3.07
N TYR A 682 -30.61 -41.65 -2.44
CA TYR A 682 -30.53 -43.03 -2.93
C TYR A 682 -31.31 -43.29 -4.24
N SER A 683 -32.23 -42.40 -4.64
CA SER A 683 -32.86 -42.39 -5.97
C SER A 683 -31.84 -42.32 -7.10
N ASP A 684 -30.77 -41.54 -6.87
CA ASP A 684 -29.80 -41.15 -7.88
C ASP A 684 -28.68 -42.18 -8.03
N LEU A 685 -28.79 -43.32 -7.36
CA LEU A 685 -27.90 -44.47 -7.56
C LEU A 685 -28.25 -45.29 -8.82
N ILE A 686 -29.50 -45.23 -9.29
CA ILE A 686 -30.00 -46.13 -10.36
C ILE A 686 -29.17 -45.99 -11.65
N GLY A 687 -28.64 -47.12 -12.13
CA GLY A 687 -27.76 -47.21 -13.29
C GLY A 687 -26.26 -47.07 -13.01
N LEU A 688 -25.83 -46.83 -11.77
CA LEU A 688 -24.40 -46.76 -11.41
C LEU A 688 -23.82 -48.14 -11.11
N GLU A 689 -22.77 -48.56 -11.85
CA GLU A 689 -22.09 -49.86 -11.71
C GLU A 689 -21.08 -49.89 -10.53
N LEU A 690 -21.61 -49.62 -9.33
CA LEU A 690 -20.84 -49.53 -8.08
C LEU A 690 -21.29 -50.54 -7.01
N LEU A 691 -22.33 -51.34 -7.24
CA LEU A 691 -22.82 -52.31 -6.25
C LEU A 691 -21.95 -53.57 -6.25
N SER A 692 -21.12 -53.74 -5.22
CA SER A 692 -20.16 -54.85 -5.10
C SER A 692 -20.80 -56.14 -4.61
N LEU A 693 -20.61 -57.24 -5.35
CA LEU A 693 -21.06 -58.59 -5.00
C LEU A 693 -19.94 -59.43 -4.40
N GLN A 694 -20.31 -60.47 -3.67
CA GLN A 694 -19.38 -61.37 -2.97
C GLN A 694 -18.46 -62.19 -3.90
N ASN A 695 -18.81 -62.31 -5.19
CA ASN A 695 -17.92 -62.87 -6.22
C ASN A 695 -16.92 -61.85 -6.81
N GLY A 696 -16.84 -60.63 -6.27
CA GLY A 696 -15.97 -59.55 -6.74
C GLY A 696 -16.49 -58.78 -7.95
N ILE A 697 -17.65 -59.14 -8.51
CA ILE A 697 -18.26 -58.42 -9.64
C ILE A 697 -19.02 -57.20 -9.12
N PHE A 698 -18.94 -56.10 -9.87
CA PHE A 698 -19.74 -54.90 -9.62
C PHE A 698 -20.90 -54.85 -10.62
N ILE A 699 -22.10 -54.52 -10.14
CA ILE A 699 -23.31 -54.43 -10.98
C ILE A 699 -24.00 -53.07 -10.85
N PRO A 700 -24.83 -52.67 -11.84
CA PRO A 700 -25.62 -51.45 -11.74
C PRO A 700 -26.76 -51.55 -10.72
N PHE A 701 -26.99 -50.51 -9.93
CA PHE A 701 -28.21 -50.39 -9.13
C PHE A 701 -29.46 -50.42 -10.04
N SER A 702 -30.24 -51.50 -9.97
CA SER A 702 -31.42 -51.73 -10.80
C SER A 702 -32.71 -51.32 -10.08
N SER A 703 -33.74 -50.90 -10.83
CA SER A 703 -35.12 -50.73 -10.34
C SER A 703 -36.06 -51.87 -10.77
N SER A 704 -35.49 -52.99 -11.24
CA SER A 704 -36.24 -54.19 -11.58
C SER A 704 -37.02 -54.74 -10.38
N VAL A 705 -38.19 -55.30 -10.65
CA VAL A 705 -39.02 -56.06 -9.70
C VAL A 705 -38.99 -57.56 -10.06
N SER A 706 -38.03 -57.99 -10.89
CA SER A 706 -37.84 -59.41 -11.20
C SER A 706 -37.07 -60.10 -10.08
N ASP A 707 -37.56 -61.28 -9.67
CA ASP A 707 -36.94 -62.14 -8.66
C ASP A 707 -35.53 -62.66 -9.05
N GLN A 708 -35.07 -62.42 -10.28
CA GLN A 708 -33.75 -62.84 -10.76
C GLN A 708 -32.67 -61.79 -10.57
N ASP A 709 -33.06 -60.51 -10.41
CA ASP A 709 -32.17 -59.33 -10.30
C ASP A 709 -31.90 -58.90 -8.84
N VAL A 710 -32.42 -59.65 -7.86
CA VAL A 710 -32.38 -59.28 -6.44
C VAL A 710 -31.01 -59.59 -5.83
N VAL A 711 -30.38 -58.55 -5.26
CA VAL A 711 -29.20 -58.67 -4.39
C VAL A 711 -29.64 -58.75 -2.93
N TYR A 712 -29.05 -59.67 -2.18
CA TYR A 712 -29.34 -59.93 -0.78
C TYR A 712 -28.24 -59.35 0.12
N ILE A 713 -28.66 -58.80 1.27
CA ILE A 713 -27.77 -58.30 2.31
C ILE A 713 -27.84 -59.24 3.52
N THR A 714 -26.69 -59.67 4.02
CA THR A 714 -26.54 -60.57 5.16
C THR A 714 -27.00 -59.93 6.48
N SER A 715 -27.33 -60.79 7.46
CA SER A 715 -27.72 -60.39 8.82
C SER A 715 -27.22 -61.42 9.83
N GLU A 716 -27.16 -61.06 11.11
CA GLU A 716 -26.65 -61.94 12.18
C GLU A 716 -27.43 -63.26 12.30
N ASP A 717 -28.76 -63.21 12.12
CA ASP A 717 -29.62 -64.40 12.06
C ASP A 717 -29.40 -65.28 10.82
N TYR A 718 -28.88 -64.70 9.73
CA TYR A 718 -28.75 -65.33 8.40
C TYR A 718 -27.39 -64.97 7.74
N PRO A 719 -26.27 -65.52 8.26
CA PRO A 719 -24.93 -65.25 7.74
C PRO A 719 -24.68 -65.92 6.38
N ARG A 720 -23.70 -65.37 5.64
CA ARG A 720 -23.25 -65.85 4.31
C ARG A 720 -23.02 -67.37 4.24
N SER A 721 -22.52 -67.99 5.31
CA SER A 721 -22.22 -69.42 5.39
C SER A 721 -23.43 -70.35 5.19
N LEU A 722 -24.65 -69.83 5.28
CA LEU A 722 -25.88 -70.58 4.97
C LEU A 722 -26.20 -70.61 3.45
N PHE A 723 -25.47 -69.85 2.62
CA PHE A 723 -25.82 -69.58 1.22
C PHE A 723 -24.64 -69.76 0.24
N PRO A 724 -24.00 -70.95 0.18
CA PRO A 724 -22.97 -71.24 -0.83
C PRO A 724 -23.56 -71.19 -2.24
N GLY A 725 -22.77 -70.80 -3.25
CA GLY A 725 -23.23 -70.76 -4.65
C GLY A 725 -24.13 -69.55 -5.00
N LEU A 726 -24.35 -68.64 -4.05
CA LEU A 726 -25.07 -67.36 -4.23
C LEU A 726 -24.14 -66.14 -4.17
N GLU A 727 -22.82 -66.32 -4.32
CA GLU A 727 -21.83 -65.24 -4.34
C GLU A 727 -22.13 -64.14 -5.38
N GLY A 728 -22.78 -64.50 -6.50
CA GLY A 728 -23.24 -63.56 -7.53
C GLY A 728 -24.58 -62.86 -7.25
N ARG A 729 -25.15 -63.05 -6.05
CA ARG A 729 -26.38 -62.37 -5.57
C ARG A 729 -26.28 -61.87 -4.12
N LEU A 730 -25.20 -62.19 -3.40
CA LEU A 730 -24.91 -61.62 -2.10
C LEU A 730 -24.07 -60.34 -2.29
N LEU A 731 -24.43 -59.30 -1.54
CA LEU A 731 -23.56 -58.13 -1.35
C LEU A 731 -22.21 -58.58 -0.73
N SER A 732 -21.10 -57.94 -1.09
CA SER A 732 -19.81 -58.28 -0.49
C SER A 732 -19.77 -57.98 1.02
N ASP A 733 -19.26 -58.93 1.81
CA ASP A 733 -19.00 -58.76 3.25
C ASP A 733 -17.79 -57.82 3.51
N ASP A 734 -16.95 -57.51 2.50
CA ASP A 734 -15.77 -56.62 2.61
C ASP A 734 -16.13 -55.11 2.71
N LEU A 735 -17.42 -54.75 2.78
CA LEU A 735 -17.88 -53.36 2.80
C LEU A 735 -17.74 -52.72 4.19
N LYS A 736 -17.20 -51.49 4.22
CA LYS A 736 -17.14 -50.65 5.43
C LYS A 736 -18.53 -50.54 6.09
N PRO A 737 -18.66 -50.65 7.43
CA PRO A 737 -19.97 -50.69 8.11
C PRO A 737 -20.91 -49.52 7.78
N GLN A 738 -20.35 -48.33 7.55
CA GLN A 738 -21.10 -47.13 7.15
C GLN A 738 -21.70 -47.24 5.73
N VAL A 739 -20.95 -47.79 4.77
CA VAL A 739 -21.45 -48.12 3.42
C VAL A 739 -22.55 -49.17 3.50
N LEU A 740 -22.33 -50.24 4.27
CA LEU A 740 -23.34 -51.29 4.50
C LEU A 740 -24.63 -50.73 5.13
N THR A 741 -24.50 -49.72 6.00
CA THR A 741 -25.64 -49.06 6.65
C THR A 741 -26.42 -48.20 5.65
N ALA A 742 -25.75 -47.35 4.88
CA ALA A 742 -26.37 -46.54 3.83
C ALA A 742 -27.03 -47.40 2.73
N LEU A 743 -26.45 -48.57 2.38
CA LEU A 743 -27.09 -49.53 1.47
C LEU A 743 -28.33 -50.19 2.09
N LYS A 744 -28.30 -50.53 3.38
CA LYS A 744 -29.48 -51.01 4.13
C LYS A 744 -30.57 -49.93 4.21
N GLU A 745 -30.22 -48.64 4.25
CA GLU A 745 -31.17 -47.53 4.15
C GLU A 745 -31.71 -47.34 2.73
N ALA A 746 -30.87 -47.39 1.69
CA ALA A 746 -31.29 -47.32 0.29
C ALA A 746 -32.27 -48.43 -0.09
N ALA A 747 -32.10 -49.63 0.47
CA ALA A 747 -33.06 -50.73 0.35
C ALA A 747 -34.40 -50.40 1.06
N LYS A 748 -34.35 -49.80 2.26
CA LYS A 748 -35.54 -49.38 3.03
C LYS A 748 -36.25 -48.16 2.44
N SER A 749 -35.55 -47.23 1.77
CA SER A 749 -36.14 -46.01 1.20
C SER A 749 -36.97 -46.29 -0.07
N ARG A 750 -36.75 -47.43 -0.72
CA ARG A 750 -37.71 -48.03 -1.68
C ARG A 750 -38.85 -48.80 -1.02
N GLY A 751 -38.74 -49.05 0.28
CA GLY A 751 -39.34 -50.18 0.98
C GLY A 751 -40.49 -49.83 1.93
N ASP A 752 -40.99 -48.60 1.94
CA ASP A 752 -42.37 -48.38 2.38
C ASP A 752 -43.12 -47.27 1.59
N PRO A 753 -44.00 -47.62 0.63
CA PRO A 753 -44.88 -46.64 -0.01
C PRO A 753 -45.92 -46.04 0.94
N TYR A 754 -46.10 -46.60 2.15
CA TYR A 754 -46.95 -46.04 3.21
C TYR A 754 -46.42 -44.70 3.71
N ASP A 755 -45.10 -44.58 3.92
CA ASP A 755 -44.44 -43.34 4.37
C ASP A 755 -44.48 -42.25 3.27
N THR A 756 -44.33 -42.64 2.01
CA THR A 756 -44.52 -41.72 0.86
C THR A 756 -45.97 -41.27 0.71
N CYS A 757 -46.95 -42.17 0.90
CA CYS A 757 -48.38 -41.81 0.87
C CYS A 757 -48.77 -40.96 2.10
N LEU A 758 -48.10 -41.11 3.25
CA LEU A 758 -48.23 -40.23 4.42
C LEU A 758 -47.64 -38.83 4.17
N LYS A 759 -46.38 -38.73 3.72
CA LYS A 759 -45.71 -37.44 3.50
C LYS A 759 -46.37 -36.58 2.42
N GLY A 760 -47.08 -37.21 1.47
CA GLY A 760 -47.86 -36.51 0.44
C GLY A 760 -49.31 -36.15 0.80
N LEU A 761 -49.91 -36.77 1.83
CA LEU A 761 -51.34 -36.61 2.18
C LEU A 761 -51.59 -36.22 3.66
N GLY A 762 -50.53 -36.12 4.46
CA GLY A 762 -50.58 -35.79 5.88
C GLY A 762 -51.27 -36.84 6.74
N GLU A 763 -51.63 -36.45 7.97
CA GLU A 763 -52.31 -37.28 8.96
C GLU A 763 -53.69 -37.81 8.52
N SER A 764 -54.23 -37.30 7.41
CA SER A 764 -55.47 -37.80 6.78
C SER A 764 -55.32 -39.12 6.03
N HIS A 765 -54.08 -39.61 5.84
CA HIS A 765 -53.76 -40.77 5.02
C HIS A 765 -54.32 -42.10 5.58
N GLN A 766 -55.43 -42.57 5.02
CA GLN A 766 -55.96 -43.91 5.25
C GLN A 766 -55.35 -44.90 4.24
N ALA A 767 -54.34 -45.66 4.67
CA ALA A 767 -53.64 -46.65 3.83
C ALA A 767 -54.57 -47.73 3.27
N ASP A 768 -55.63 -48.10 4.00
CA ASP A 768 -56.70 -48.99 3.55
C ASP A 768 -57.47 -48.46 2.32
N LYS A 769 -57.19 -47.23 1.90
CA LYS A 769 -57.78 -46.56 0.73
C LYS A 769 -56.72 -46.01 -0.25
N CYS A 770 -55.48 -45.73 0.20
CA CYS A 770 -54.37 -45.41 -0.72
C CYS A 770 -54.08 -46.63 -1.63
N ARG A 771 -54.37 -46.49 -2.93
CA ARG A 771 -54.26 -47.56 -3.93
C ARG A 771 -52.84 -48.15 -4.01
N ILE A 772 -51.84 -47.32 -3.75
CA ILE A 772 -50.40 -47.65 -3.73
C ILE A 772 -50.05 -48.49 -2.50
N CYS A 773 -50.54 -48.11 -1.31
CA CYS A 773 -50.38 -48.91 -0.08
C CYS A 773 -51.03 -50.29 -0.24
N LYS A 774 -52.22 -50.36 -0.84
CA LYS A 774 -52.92 -51.62 -1.10
C LYS A 774 -52.20 -52.58 -2.05
N THR A 775 -51.32 -52.08 -2.92
CA THR A 775 -50.48 -52.92 -3.79
C THR A 775 -49.20 -53.42 -3.13
N PHE A 776 -48.83 -52.93 -1.94
CA PHE A 776 -47.64 -53.35 -1.22
C PHE A 776 -48.00 -54.26 -0.04
N ARG A 777 -47.45 -55.48 -0.03
CA ARG A 777 -47.51 -56.37 1.14
C ARG A 777 -46.12 -56.52 1.74
N PRO A 778 -45.91 -56.13 3.00
CA PRO A 778 -44.75 -56.57 3.77
C PRO A 778 -44.77 -58.09 3.86
N TRP A 779 -43.67 -58.75 3.46
CA TRP A 779 -43.56 -60.21 3.45
C TRP A 779 -43.76 -60.75 4.87
N THR A 780 -44.73 -61.64 5.07
CA THR A 780 -44.92 -62.33 6.35
C THR A 780 -43.72 -63.22 6.65
N LYS A 781 -43.49 -63.57 7.92
CA LYS A 781 -42.39 -64.48 8.30
C LYS A 781 -42.43 -65.79 7.48
N LYS A 782 -43.62 -66.37 7.31
CA LYS A 782 -43.84 -67.61 6.55
C LYS A 782 -43.49 -67.49 5.05
N GLU A 783 -43.70 -66.33 4.43
CA GLU A 783 -43.30 -66.07 3.04
C GLU A 783 -41.77 -65.88 2.92
N ARG A 784 -41.14 -65.24 3.92
CA ARG A 784 -39.67 -65.17 4.00
C ARG A 784 -39.06 -66.55 4.21
N ASP A 785 -39.61 -67.35 5.13
CA ASP A 785 -39.18 -68.73 5.39
C ASP A 785 -39.34 -69.62 4.13
N PHE A 786 -40.31 -69.31 3.26
CA PHE A 786 -40.49 -69.99 1.97
C PHE A 786 -39.45 -69.54 0.93
N ARG A 787 -39.22 -68.23 0.77
CA ARG A 787 -38.17 -67.71 -0.15
C ARG A 787 -36.77 -68.13 0.30
N LEU A 788 -36.53 -68.21 1.61
CA LEU A 788 -35.31 -68.78 2.21
C LEU A 788 -35.08 -70.22 1.76
N LYS A 789 -36.11 -71.07 1.80
CA LYS A 789 -36.04 -72.45 1.26
C LYS A 789 -35.81 -72.50 -0.24
N GLN A 790 -36.37 -71.56 -1.00
CA GLN A 790 -36.08 -71.46 -2.43
C GLN A 790 -34.62 -71.05 -2.68
N LEU A 791 -34.09 -70.07 -1.96
CA LEU A 791 -32.68 -69.66 -2.07
C LEU A 791 -31.71 -70.78 -1.69
N LEU A 792 -32.02 -71.56 -0.65
CA LEU A 792 -31.27 -72.77 -0.28
C LEU A 792 -31.33 -73.86 -1.37
N MET A 793 -32.39 -73.89 -2.17
CA MET A 793 -32.55 -74.82 -3.31
C MET A 793 -31.89 -74.29 -4.60
N GLU A 794 -31.86 -72.98 -4.83
CA GLU A 794 -31.09 -72.33 -5.89
C GLU A 794 -29.57 -72.48 -5.63
N ALA A 795 -29.13 -72.27 -4.38
CA ALA A 795 -27.78 -72.53 -3.90
C ALA A 795 -27.29 -73.96 -4.20
N ALA A 796 -28.15 -74.95 -3.98
CA ALA A 796 -27.86 -76.37 -4.23
C ALA A 796 -27.81 -76.77 -5.72
N LEU A 797 -27.97 -75.83 -6.65
CA LEU A 797 -27.99 -76.06 -8.10
C LEU A 797 -26.90 -75.29 -8.88
N SER A 798 -26.11 -74.43 -8.22
CA SER A 798 -24.95 -73.76 -8.81
C SER A 798 -23.74 -74.71 -8.89
N PRO A 799 -23.10 -74.91 -10.07
CA PRO A 799 -21.87 -75.70 -10.19
C PRO A 799 -20.61 -74.90 -9.81
N ASP A 800 -19.61 -75.59 -9.26
CA ASP A 800 -18.34 -74.99 -8.80
C ASP A 800 -17.49 -74.33 -9.93
N PRO A 801 -16.79 -73.22 -9.65
CA PRO A 801 -15.74 -72.72 -10.52
C PRO A 801 -14.44 -73.56 -10.40
N PRO A 802 -13.67 -73.75 -11.48
CA PRO A 802 -12.48 -74.61 -11.47
C PRO A 802 -11.32 -74.00 -10.67
N SER A 803 -10.70 -74.82 -9.81
CA SER A 803 -9.56 -74.45 -8.97
C SER A 803 -8.28 -74.17 -9.77
N VAL A 804 -7.60 -73.07 -9.46
CA VAL A 804 -6.26 -72.77 -10.00
C VAL A 804 -5.19 -73.64 -9.33
N PRO A 805 -4.32 -74.36 -10.08
CA PRO A 805 -3.20 -75.08 -9.50
C PRO A 805 -2.03 -74.14 -9.14
N GLY A 806 -1.46 -74.32 -7.94
CA GLY A 806 -0.30 -73.56 -7.46
C GLY A 806 1.01 -73.88 -8.22
N ALA A 807 1.92 -72.92 -8.26
CA ALA A 807 3.14 -72.99 -9.08
C ALA A 807 4.31 -73.72 -8.40
N SER A 808 5.17 -74.37 -9.20
CA SER A 808 6.59 -74.54 -8.87
C SER A 808 7.49 -74.73 -10.10
N VAL A 809 8.31 -73.71 -10.37
CA VAL A 809 9.68 -73.74 -10.92
C VAL A 809 10.01 -74.69 -12.09
N ARG A 810 10.20 -74.12 -13.29
CA ARG A 810 11.50 -74.17 -14.02
C ARG A 810 11.60 -73.11 -15.14
N SER A 811 12.82 -72.93 -15.65
CA SER A 811 13.31 -71.70 -16.30
C SER A 811 13.61 -71.81 -17.81
N ALA A 812 13.38 -70.71 -18.54
CA ALA A 812 14.16 -70.25 -19.71
C ALA A 812 14.10 -71.08 -21.04
N PRO A 813 14.57 -70.57 -22.21
CA PRO A 813 14.59 -69.17 -22.72
C PRO A 813 14.21 -69.03 -24.23
N ALA A 814 14.37 -67.80 -24.76
CA ALA A 814 14.83 -67.44 -26.11
C ALA A 814 13.87 -67.39 -27.35
N ALA A 815 13.71 -66.15 -27.84
CA ALA A 815 13.73 -65.62 -29.22
C ALA A 815 13.58 -66.51 -30.47
N ALA A 816 12.81 -66.00 -31.46
CA ALA A 816 13.31 -65.69 -32.82
C ALA A 816 12.33 -64.82 -33.64
N SER A 817 12.85 -64.03 -34.60
CA SER A 817 12.08 -63.30 -35.63
C SER A 817 12.22 -63.99 -37.00
N GLY A 818 11.22 -63.97 -37.90
CA GLY A 818 11.36 -64.65 -39.20
C GLY A 818 10.22 -64.56 -40.23
N THR A 819 10.03 -63.38 -40.82
CA THR A 819 9.41 -63.06 -42.14
C THR A 819 8.83 -64.14 -43.10
N ALA A 820 7.56 -63.90 -43.48
CA ALA A 820 7.03 -63.69 -44.86
C ALA A 820 6.75 -64.84 -45.85
N LEU A 821 5.62 -64.69 -46.58
CA LEU A 821 5.26 -64.99 -48.00
C LEU A 821 3.70 -65.08 -48.12
N ARG A 822 2.98 -64.89 -49.24
CA ARG A 822 2.99 -63.90 -50.35
C ARG A 822 1.75 -64.13 -51.27
N LEU A 823 0.90 -63.12 -51.54
CA LEU A 823 -0.18 -63.10 -52.58
C LEU A 823 -1.31 -64.16 -52.42
N ASP A 824 -2.49 -64.11 -53.07
CA ASP A 824 -2.99 -63.29 -54.21
C ASP A 824 -4.52 -62.93 -54.08
N SER A 825 -5.17 -62.48 -55.17
CA SER A 825 -6.51 -61.83 -55.23
C SER A 825 -7.67 -62.72 -55.75
N ASP A 826 -8.96 -62.39 -55.47
CA ASP A 826 -10.00 -61.99 -56.49
C ASP A 826 -11.41 -61.59 -55.90
N ARG A 827 -12.47 -61.47 -56.73
CA ARG A 827 -13.70 -60.62 -56.56
C ARG A 827 -14.96 -61.15 -55.83
N GLY A 828 -15.69 -60.22 -55.19
CA GLY A 828 -17.11 -59.84 -55.49
C GLY A 828 -18.28 -60.78 -55.11
N PRO A 829 -19.57 -60.42 -55.39
CA PRO A 829 -20.15 -59.21 -56.02
C PRO A 829 -21.27 -58.49 -55.18
N ARG A 830 -22.18 -57.72 -55.83
CA ARG A 830 -23.24 -56.84 -55.23
C ARG A 830 -24.66 -57.18 -55.73
N HIS A 831 -25.71 -56.51 -55.22
CA HIS A 831 -26.84 -56.02 -56.04
C HIS A 831 -27.39 -54.63 -55.58
N GLN A 832 -28.50 -54.14 -56.17
CA GLN A 832 -28.77 -52.70 -56.44
C GLN A 832 -30.29 -52.34 -56.43
N PRO A 833 -30.71 -51.05 -56.59
CA PRO A 833 -31.10 -50.52 -57.92
C PRO A 833 -30.78 -49.01 -58.22
N SER A 834 -31.13 -48.52 -59.42
CA SER A 834 -30.88 -47.16 -60.03
C SER A 834 -32.06 -46.75 -60.96
N PRO A 835 -32.00 -45.80 -61.96
CA PRO A 835 -31.15 -44.61 -62.27
C PRO A 835 -32.01 -43.30 -62.24
N ALA A 836 -32.10 -42.26 -63.13
CA ALA A 836 -31.55 -41.73 -64.41
C ALA A 836 -32.02 -40.23 -64.59
N PRO A 837 -31.87 -39.46 -65.71
CA PRO A 837 -30.96 -39.49 -66.88
C PRO A 837 -30.18 -38.14 -67.10
N GLN A 838 -30.05 -37.61 -68.34
CA GLN A 838 -28.92 -36.76 -68.83
C GLN A 838 -29.27 -35.28 -69.35
N PRO A 839 -28.72 -34.66 -70.46
CA PRO A 839 -27.71 -33.57 -70.32
C PRO A 839 -27.73 -32.35 -71.34
N VAL A 840 -26.75 -31.41 -71.22
CA VAL A 840 -26.15 -30.40 -72.17
C VAL A 840 -27.04 -29.43 -73.01
N GLN A 841 -26.79 -28.08 -72.99
CA GLN A 841 -26.38 -27.25 -74.18
C GLN A 841 -26.36 -25.68 -74.08
N VAL A 842 -25.44 -25.11 -74.91
CA VAL A 842 -25.45 -23.79 -75.62
C VAL A 842 -25.07 -22.46 -74.90
N THR A 843 -24.37 -21.61 -75.67
CA THR A 843 -23.84 -20.26 -75.37
C THR A 843 -24.45 -19.18 -76.27
N ARG A 844 -24.44 -17.88 -75.86
CA ARG A 844 -24.07 -16.75 -76.76
C ARG A 844 -24.03 -15.31 -76.17
N HIS A 845 -23.05 -14.55 -76.70
CA HIS A 845 -22.95 -13.09 -76.93
C HIS A 845 -22.58 -12.04 -75.85
N ARG A 846 -21.89 -11.01 -76.37
CA ARG A 846 -21.35 -9.76 -75.75
C ARG A 846 -22.32 -8.58 -75.98
N SER A 847 -22.22 -7.52 -75.16
CA SER A 847 -21.93 -6.11 -75.57
C SER A 847 -22.19 -5.13 -74.40
N LEU A 848 -21.20 -4.36 -73.91
CA LEU A 848 -20.78 -2.98 -74.28
C LEU A 848 -21.70 -1.82 -73.84
N SER A 849 -21.11 -0.80 -73.21
CA SER A 849 -21.71 0.42 -72.63
C SER A 849 -22.02 1.52 -73.67
N PRO A 850 -22.87 2.52 -73.33
CA PRO A 850 -22.38 3.86 -72.92
C PRO A 850 -23.30 4.57 -71.88
N GLY A 851 -23.04 5.79 -71.36
CA GLY A 851 -21.81 6.62 -71.37
C GLY A 851 -22.03 8.14 -71.09
N GLN A 852 -21.14 8.72 -70.26
CA GLN A 852 -20.68 10.13 -70.20
C GLN A 852 -21.62 11.34 -69.96
N LYS A 853 -21.20 12.25 -69.05
CA LYS A 853 -20.56 13.58 -69.34
C LYS A 853 -19.97 14.19 -68.04
N ARG A 854 -18.67 14.56 -68.01
CA ARG A 854 -18.04 15.90 -68.23
C ARG A 854 -18.39 16.95 -67.16
N GLN A 855 -17.51 17.81 -66.63
CA GLN A 855 -16.03 18.04 -66.68
C GLN A 855 -15.65 18.95 -65.44
N CYS A 856 -14.45 19.47 -65.15
CA CYS A 856 -13.18 19.66 -65.88
C CYS A 856 -11.92 19.51 -64.97
N LYS A 857 -11.00 20.51 -64.97
CA LYS A 857 -9.64 20.58 -64.33
C LYS A 857 -9.17 22.09 -64.33
N PRO A 858 -7.94 22.54 -63.94
CA PRO A 858 -6.62 21.86 -63.97
C PRO A 858 -5.62 22.03 -62.79
N GLU A 859 -4.70 21.04 -62.69
CA GLU A 859 -3.24 20.98 -62.34
C GLU A 859 -2.60 21.90 -61.25
N THR A 860 -1.36 21.69 -60.73
CA THR A 860 -0.21 20.77 -61.02
C THR A 860 0.34 20.18 -59.68
N THR A 861 1.56 19.67 -59.40
CA THR A 861 2.90 19.41 -60.01
C THR A 861 3.54 18.22 -59.23
N VAL A 862 4.17 17.17 -59.81
CA VAL A 862 5.58 17.00 -60.27
C VAL A 862 6.65 16.92 -59.14
N PRO A 863 7.54 15.88 -59.06
CA PRO A 863 7.45 14.49 -59.57
C PRO A 863 8.02 13.41 -58.60
N SER A 864 8.39 12.22 -59.10
CA SER A 864 9.06 11.10 -58.38
C SER A 864 10.04 10.34 -59.31
N GLN A 865 11.04 9.59 -58.78
CA GLN A 865 11.66 8.40 -59.43
C GLN A 865 12.64 7.58 -58.52
N GLN A 866 13.41 6.64 -59.08
CA GLN A 866 13.92 5.40 -58.45
C GLN A 866 15.47 5.24 -58.46
N SER A 867 16.01 4.32 -57.61
CA SER A 867 17.25 3.47 -57.63
C SER A 867 18.50 3.84 -58.49
N PRO A 868 19.78 3.49 -58.14
CA PRO A 868 20.24 2.27 -57.42
C PRO A 868 21.51 2.45 -56.51
N ALA A 869 22.42 1.45 -56.42
CA ALA A 869 23.76 1.41 -55.78
C ALA A 869 24.77 0.64 -56.70
N PRO A 870 26.07 0.36 -56.39
CA PRO A 870 27.00 0.78 -55.30
C PRO A 870 28.25 1.57 -55.88
N PRO A 871 29.48 1.66 -55.27
CA PRO A 871 30.46 0.56 -55.06
C PRO A 871 31.41 0.70 -53.82
N ILE A 872 32.50 -0.11 -53.75
CA ILE A 872 33.56 -0.16 -52.71
C ILE A 872 34.96 -0.05 -53.38
N PRO A 873 35.99 0.47 -52.70
CA PRO A 873 37.32 -0.17 -52.72
C PRO A 873 38.00 -0.32 -51.32
N ALA A 874 39.01 -1.19 -51.23
CA ALA A 874 39.85 -1.47 -50.04
C ALA A 874 41.05 -0.49 -49.94
N SER A 875 41.99 -0.52 -48.99
CA SER A 875 42.67 -1.62 -48.24
C SER A 875 43.41 -1.03 -46.99
N GLU A 876 44.29 -1.64 -46.18
CA GLU A 876 45.24 -2.77 -46.32
C GLU A 876 45.23 -3.79 -45.14
N SER A 877 46.24 -3.79 -44.25
CA SER A 877 46.71 -4.97 -43.49
C SER A 877 46.97 -4.77 -41.98
N CYS A 878 46.98 -5.87 -41.23
CA CYS A 878 47.45 -5.97 -39.84
C CYS A 878 48.99 -6.07 -39.76
N PRO A 879 49.56 -6.00 -38.54
CA PRO A 879 50.26 -7.20 -38.04
C PRO A 879 49.79 -7.65 -36.64
N ALA A 880 50.35 -8.77 -36.16
CA ALA A 880 50.09 -9.38 -34.84
C ALA A 880 51.39 -9.47 -34.00
N LEU A 881 51.37 -10.28 -32.93
CA LEU A 881 52.38 -10.42 -31.85
C LEU A 881 52.20 -9.37 -30.72
N GLU A 882 52.44 -9.64 -29.44
CA GLU A 882 53.01 -10.86 -28.81
C GLU A 882 52.50 -11.10 -27.37
N GLN A 883 52.64 -12.32 -26.84
CA GLN A 883 52.46 -12.63 -25.42
C GLN A 883 53.83 -12.81 -24.74
N PRO A 884 53.98 -12.38 -23.46
CA PRO A 884 54.97 -12.94 -22.55
C PRO A 884 54.32 -13.76 -21.42
N ARG A 885 54.72 -15.02 -21.28
CA ARG A 885 54.57 -15.82 -20.05
C ARG A 885 55.82 -15.65 -19.18
N VAL A 886 55.67 -15.30 -17.90
CA VAL A 886 56.64 -15.59 -16.81
C VAL A 886 55.80 -15.85 -15.55
N GLN A 887 55.53 -17.11 -15.19
CA GLN A 887 56.26 -17.89 -14.17
C GLN A 887 56.28 -17.26 -12.77
N ALA A 888 55.74 -18.01 -11.80
CA ALA A 888 55.97 -17.78 -10.37
C ALA A 888 57.12 -18.66 -9.87
N PRO A 889 57.91 -18.21 -8.87
CA PRO A 889 58.75 -19.07 -8.05
C PRO A 889 58.08 -19.39 -6.70
N ILE A 890 58.18 -20.64 -6.27
CA ILE A 890 57.86 -21.09 -4.91
C ILE A 890 59.13 -21.01 -4.08
N LEU A 891 59.07 -20.48 -2.85
CA LEU A 891 59.97 -20.89 -1.75
C LEU A 891 59.50 -20.35 -0.38
N ALA A 892 59.61 -21.22 0.62
CA ALA A 892 59.50 -20.98 2.06
C ALA A 892 60.42 -22.02 2.75
N PRO A 893 60.60 -22.03 4.08
CA PRO A 893 60.29 -21.03 5.12
C PRO A 893 61.54 -20.58 5.90
N LEU A 894 61.43 -19.58 6.78
CA LEU A 894 62.34 -19.40 7.92
C LEU A 894 61.61 -18.88 9.16
N THR A 895 61.58 -19.71 10.21
CA THR A 895 61.37 -19.29 11.61
C THR A 895 62.73 -18.94 12.24
N PRO A 896 62.73 -18.12 13.31
CA PRO A 896 62.93 -18.74 14.61
C PRO A 896 62.05 -18.17 15.74
N ALA A 897 61.79 -19.04 16.72
CA ALA A 897 61.41 -18.73 18.10
C ALA A 897 62.48 -19.40 19.02
N PRO A 898 62.42 -19.38 20.37
CA PRO A 898 61.43 -18.76 21.27
C PRO A 898 62.05 -17.96 22.45
N ARG A 899 61.17 -17.47 23.35
CA ARG A 899 61.30 -17.17 24.82
C ARG A 899 60.29 -16.05 25.16
N GLU A 900 59.54 -16.05 26.26
CA GLU A 900 59.42 -16.98 27.39
C GLU A 900 57.93 -17.05 27.86
N GLU A 901 57.54 -18.14 28.51
CA GLU A 901 56.23 -18.36 29.16
C GLU A 901 56.37 -18.22 30.70
N PRO A 902 55.27 -18.22 31.49
CA PRO A 902 53.90 -17.74 31.27
C PRO A 902 53.45 -16.80 32.42
N TRP A 903 52.14 -16.60 32.64
CA TRP A 903 51.46 -16.77 33.96
C TRP A 903 49.93 -16.65 33.82
N SER A 904 49.18 -17.22 34.77
CA SER A 904 47.73 -17.48 34.65
C SER A 904 46.82 -16.35 35.20
N PRO A 905 45.57 -16.21 34.72
CA PRO A 905 44.63 -15.20 35.21
C PRO A 905 43.94 -15.60 36.53
N VAL A 906 43.68 -14.62 37.41
CA VAL A 906 42.87 -14.77 38.63
C VAL A 906 41.79 -13.68 38.69
N ARG A 907 40.64 -14.02 39.28
CA ARG A 907 39.40 -13.23 39.29
C ARG A 907 39.42 -12.10 40.33
N THR A 908 38.77 -10.97 40.00
CA THR A 908 37.67 -10.31 40.76
C THR A 908 37.16 -9.12 39.94
N GLY A 909 35.88 -8.76 39.91
CA GLY A 909 34.68 -9.39 40.46
C GLY A 909 33.42 -8.66 39.98
N SER A 910 32.26 -9.32 39.94
CA SER A 910 30.99 -8.70 39.51
C SER A 910 30.08 -8.43 40.70
N LEU A 911 29.57 -7.19 40.78
CA LEU A 911 28.54 -6.80 41.75
C LEU A 911 27.39 -6.07 41.04
N THR A 912 26.39 -6.88 40.67
CA THR A 912 24.94 -6.61 40.81
C THR A 912 24.46 -5.14 40.80
N ARG A 913 23.61 -4.80 39.82
CA ARG A 913 22.53 -3.82 40.04
C ARG A 913 21.19 -4.51 39.85
N THR A 914 20.27 -4.25 40.78
CA THR A 914 19.03 -5.02 40.97
C THR A 914 17.92 -4.62 40.00
N MET A 915 17.19 -5.62 39.47
CA MET A 915 15.79 -5.46 39.07
C MET A 915 14.92 -6.41 39.90
N VAL A 916 13.69 -6.00 40.20
CA VAL A 916 12.78 -6.72 41.11
C VAL A 916 11.65 -7.35 40.30
N GLU A 917 11.71 -8.67 40.12
CA GLU A 917 10.55 -9.47 39.68
C GLU A 917 9.64 -9.79 40.88
N PRO A 918 8.31 -9.56 40.80
CA PRO A 918 7.35 -10.18 41.68
C PRO A 918 7.01 -11.59 41.18
N ARG A 919 7.52 -12.64 41.84
CA ARG A 919 7.10 -14.03 41.63
C ARG A 919 6.03 -14.45 42.63
N LEU A 920 5.01 -15.18 42.17
CA LEU A 920 4.15 -16.11 42.93
C LEU A 920 3.75 -17.26 41.97
N PRO A 921 3.37 -18.46 42.46
CA PRO A 921 3.94 -19.69 41.91
C PRO A 921 2.91 -20.68 41.33
N SER A 922 3.44 -21.71 40.65
CA SER A 922 2.70 -22.87 40.19
C SER A 922 2.45 -23.90 41.29
N THR A 923 1.20 -24.37 41.42
CA THR A 923 0.89 -25.76 41.84
C THR A 923 -0.44 -26.19 41.24
N LEU A 924 -0.57 -27.50 40.97
CA LEU A 924 -1.84 -28.15 40.67
C LEU A 924 -2.47 -28.65 42.00
N GLU A 925 -3.65 -29.28 41.91
CA GLU A 925 -4.53 -29.64 43.04
C GLU A 925 -5.23 -28.41 43.66
N THR A 926 -6.53 -28.43 43.98
CA THR A 926 -7.47 -29.55 44.16
C THR A 926 -8.80 -29.33 43.41
N PHE A 927 -9.35 -30.39 42.79
CA PHE A 927 -10.72 -30.44 42.26
C PHE A 927 -11.72 -30.79 43.37
N ALA A 928 -12.46 -29.83 43.92
CA ALA A 928 -13.72 -30.07 44.68
C ALA A 928 -14.47 -28.75 44.98
N VAL A 929 -15.77 -28.86 45.30
CA VAL A 929 -16.64 -27.80 45.87
C VAL A 929 -16.87 -26.55 45.01
N ALA A 930 -17.73 -26.67 43.99
CA ALA A 930 -18.62 -25.58 43.51
C ALA A 930 -19.71 -26.05 42.53
N GLN A 931 -20.40 -27.16 42.82
CA GLN A 931 -21.73 -27.40 42.25
C GLN A 931 -22.76 -27.10 43.34
N ASP A 932 -23.52 -26.00 43.20
CA ASP A 932 -24.99 -26.07 43.33
C ASP A 932 -25.71 -24.74 42.99
N LEU A 933 -26.99 -24.90 42.63
CA LEU A 933 -28.09 -23.91 42.59
C LEU A 933 -28.04 -22.72 41.61
N ILE A 934 -28.72 -22.96 40.48
CA ILE A 934 -29.30 -21.99 39.55
C ILE A 934 -30.42 -21.16 40.20
N ALA A 935 -30.48 -19.85 39.94
CA ALA A 935 -31.69 -19.04 40.02
C ALA A 935 -31.59 -17.74 39.18
N LEU A 936 -32.75 -17.19 38.75
CA LEU A 936 -32.94 -15.87 38.10
C LEU A 936 -32.28 -15.66 36.71
N THR A 937 -32.68 -16.37 35.64
CA THR A 937 -33.84 -16.13 34.74
C THR A 937 -33.71 -14.98 33.70
N GLU A 938 -33.57 -15.38 32.43
CA GLU A 938 -34.08 -14.74 31.20
C GLU A 938 -35.60 -14.37 31.27
N PRO A 939 -36.22 -13.51 30.41
CA PRO A 939 -36.22 -13.61 28.92
C PRO A 939 -36.35 -12.21 28.20
N ALA A 940 -36.78 -12.02 26.93
CA ALA A 940 -37.35 -12.87 25.87
C ALA A 940 -37.15 -12.28 24.45
N SER A 941 -37.50 -13.02 23.40
CA SER A 941 -37.77 -12.48 22.05
C SER A 941 -38.91 -13.23 21.34
N SER A 942 -39.91 -12.51 20.79
CA SER A 942 -40.94 -13.07 19.89
C SER A 942 -41.70 -11.97 19.12
N GLN A 943 -42.41 -12.35 18.06
CA GLN A 943 -43.15 -11.44 17.14
C GLN A 943 -44.68 -11.48 17.37
N THR A 944 -45.39 -10.51 16.76
CA THR A 944 -46.54 -10.68 15.81
C THR A 944 -47.79 -9.82 16.11
N ALA A 945 -48.42 -9.33 15.02
CA ALA A 945 -49.83 -8.93 14.84
C ALA A 945 -50.35 -7.54 15.30
N ALA A 946 -51.29 -7.03 14.49
CA ALA A 946 -52.26 -5.97 14.76
C ALA A 946 -53.66 -6.50 14.34
N PRO A 947 -54.79 -5.99 14.87
CA PRO A 947 -55.44 -4.74 14.39
C PRO A 947 -56.01 -3.93 15.60
N PRO A 948 -57.03 -3.01 15.54
CA PRO A 948 -57.83 -2.49 14.42
C PRO A 948 -57.91 -0.94 14.35
N LEU A 949 -59.06 -0.32 14.70
CA LEU A 949 -59.44 1.06 14.35
C LEU A 949 -60.30 1.76 15.42
N THR A 950 -60.07 3.06 15.62
CA THR A 950 -61.08 4.12 15.78
C THR A 950 -60.38 5.48 15.62
N GLY A 951 -61.12 6.58 15.36
CA GLY A 951 -60.49 7.88 15.11
C GLY A 951 -61.40 9.09 15.35
N ALA A 952 -60.80 10.28 15.40
CA ALA A 952 -61.48 11.57 15.52
C ALA A 952 -60.67 12.70 14.81
N VAL A 953 -61.38 13.72 14.30
CA VAL A 953 -60.84 14.84 13.50
C VAL A 953 -61.64 16.10 13.87
N PRO A 954 -61.00 17.22 14.29
CA PRO A 954 -60.76 18.37 13.38
C PRO A 954 -59.41 19.11 13.65
N SER A 955 -58.56 19.48 12.68
CA SER A 955 -58.68 20.25 11.42
C SER A 955 -58.48 21.78 11.56
N ARG A 956 -57.44 22.32 10.87
CA ARG A 956 -57.35 23.68 10.29
C ARG A 956 -56.02 23.89 9.52
N GLY A 957 -56.06 24.63 8.41
CA GLY A 957 -54.88 25.13 7.67
C GLY A 957 -54.41 24.27 6.48
N LYS A 958 -54.07 24.90 5.34
CA LYS A 958 -53.49 24.27 4.14
C LYS A 958 -52.14 24.94 3.76
N PRO A 959 -51.18 24.20 3.17
CA PRO A 959 -49.96 24.76 2.59
C PRO A 959 -50.09 25.12 1.09
N THR A 960 -49.09 25.80 0.53
CA THR A 960 -49.00 26.20 -0.89
C THR A 960 -47.74 25.61 -1.55
N LEU A 961 -47.87 25.16 -2.80
CA LEU A 961 -46.80 24.56 -3.62
C LEU A 961 -46.12 25.58 -4.55
N ILE A 962 -44.79 25.48 -4.73
CA ILE A 962 -44.04 26.12 -5.84
C ILE A 962 -43.07 25.09 -6.46
N ARG A 963 -42.81 25.21 -7.76
CA ARG A 963 -42.04 24.26 -8.61
C ARG A 963 -40.53 24.56 -8.68
N PRO A 964 -39.69 23.57 -9.07
CA PRO A 964 -38.31 23.80 -9.51
C PRO A 964 -38.23 24.35 -10.95
N PRO A 965 -37.13 25.05 -11.33
CA PRO A 965 -36.87 25.51 -12.69
C PRO A 965 -35.90 24.59 -13.48
N SER A 966 -36.01 24.66 -14.81
CA SER A 966 -35.10 24.05 -15.80
C SER A 966 -34.59 25.12 -16.79
N PRO A 967 -33.52 24.89 -17.58
CA PRO A 967 -32.69 25.98 -18.09
C PRO A 967 -33.07 26.51 -19.48
N CYS A 968 -32.77 27.79 -19.74
CA CYS A 968 -32.01 28.28 -20.92
C CYS A 968 -32.00 29.82 -20.96
N MET A 969 -30.83 30.44 -21.19
CA MET A 969 -30.71 31.74 -21.86
C MET A 969 -29.26 31.98 -22.31
N GLN A 970 -29.06 32.20 -23.61
CA GLN A 970 -27.82 32.77 -24.14
C GLN A 970 -27.86 34.30 -23.99
N THR A 971 -26.72 34.98 -23.87
CA THR A 971 -26.40 36.08 -24.80
C THR A 971 -24.97 36.63 -24.69
N ARG A 972 -24.40 36.92 -25.87
CA ARG A 972 -23.48 38.04 -26.20
C ARG A 972 -22.11 38.12 -25.51
N HIS A 973 -21.10 37.75 -26.30
CA HIS A 973 -19.80 38.43 -26.29
C HIS A 973 -19.94 39.96 -26.26
N ARG A 974 -19.07 40.61 -25.49
CA ARG A 974 -18.43 41.87 -25.89
C ARG A 974 -16.92 41.72 -25.72
N SER A 975 -16.18 41.93 -26.80
CA SER A 975 -14.80 42.40 -26.70
C SER A 975 -14.80 43.89 -26.34
N TRP A 976 -13.68 44.41 -25.81
CA TRP A 976 -13.04 45.63 -26.33
C TRP A 976 -11.69 45.90 -25.63
N ILE A 977 -10.61 45.76 -26.43
CA ILE A 977 -9.50 46.73 -26.61
C ILE A 977 -8.65 47.19 -25.40
N ARG A 978 -7.32 47.08 -25.60
CA ARG A 978 -6.21 47.67 -24.84
C ARG A 978 -6.36 49.18 -24.60
N SER A 979 -5.89 49.67 -23.45
CA SER A 979 -5.11 50.91 -23.39
C SER A 979 -4.05 50.87 -22.28
N ARG A 980 -3.06 51.76 -22.37
CA ARG A 980 -1.77 51.71 -21.65
C ARG A 980 -1.88 52.16 -20.19
N SER A 981 -1.08 51.54 -19.32
CA SER A 981 -0.07 52.23 -18.48
C SER A 981 1.08 51.25 -18.25
#